data_AF-A0A496UID0-F1
#
_entry.id   AF-A0A496UID0-F1
#
_cell.length_a   1.000
_cell.length_b   1.000
_cell.length_c   1.000
_cell.angle_alpha   90.00
_cell.angle_beta   90.00
_cell.angle_gamma   90.00
#
_symmetry.space_group_name_H-M   'P 1'
#
loop_
_entity.id
_entity.type
_entity.pdbx_description
1 polymer ?
#
loop_
_entity_poly.entity_id
_entity_poly.type
_entity_poly.pdbx_seq_one_letter_code
_entity_poly.pdbx_strand_id
1 'polypeptide(L)'
;MDTYQHSEDFTPGNRKTGMLIITDVGSTTTKALLLQRASDNSLRFAGSADVPTTVEKPFEDVCIGVARAISKLESQTGENLSRGGGMPSVPYLSTSSAGGGLQMIVFGLTSVETGKIAENTASNAGGVILKMFSIDDELQAVEKMLAIQNLHPDMIMLAGGTDGGAVAGVVRLAELLALSKPQPKFRQAMKIPLIFCGNTYARTFIRDVLEDSFDIHIVDNVRPSLTELNTEPARNEVHRLFMENVMERAPGYSELKNYAVSDILPTPSGVENILKLYSSHVETSVLMMDMGGATTDIFSCITGEYSRTVAANTGMSYSIANVLFKAGIEKLMKYLPEGFDQDRVRDYIYNKTIFPTYIPANESEVLVEQAAAICGTESSWKEHLDSCYKTSRIGFLDRLKARNRKMFEETFLSSEEEPFHLSDIEIIIGSGGIIAHSDRYRAFQILSEGFRPSGITRLAVDRNFRSPHLGVLSEIDSKAALDLFIEECLEDIGWIISPFGKFDEGDDILEIIDRNTGNSWKLSGGDLLFLNSGGNLELTPDDNVSLGNGRSHLNTELPVLIDCRGHGDDAIEKPLASSGIPEFTHTISEFVHAIHPEHGELITGEWDMDYRLPYKGHLFVNAGDQVEHGTVLGENRFDPPRLYMIDLNRIPGYDRHLTPEEIRSGLLIKEGDKVKLNSPLYKVNRKGLQGFDFTFHSTVRGRVTKIEKTGIIVLREIQDYDEKPHVIDIAGPLDIKPRHIRGYMKAGLDRFVEAGQVIASDMSNGKAVTVKAPTSGVLKKIDTKKGTVTVQYDIKPVKMFCHVSGTVSEVLPDHMVRVKGKGTRLNGVIGFGGESSGILTRTDSTGNDKFEKDCIAFSADPIDLDFLKRASDAGVSGIIAPSIPSSDWVRYNGEELGVAITGDEDIPFTLILTSGFGSFEMNEECAEFLENSVGKYVGVSGRTQIRAGVTRPMVIV
;
A
#
# COMPACT_ATOMS: atom_id res chain seq x y z
N MET A 1 35.32 -1.84 22.90
CA MET A 1 36.12 -0.98 23.79
C MET A 1 36.86 -0.01 22.91
N ASP A 2 36.30 1.17 22.69
CA ASP A 2 37.03 2.38 22.30
C ASP A 2 36.13 3.57 22.62
N THR A 3 36.65 4.43 23.47
CA THR A 3 35.98 5.56 24.14
C THR A 3 35.90 6.76 23.21
N TYR A 4 34.69 7.17 22.85
CA TYR A 4 34.43 8.48 22.24
C TYR A 4 34.55 9.59 23.30
N GLN A 5 35.43 10.55 23.04
CA GLN A 5 35.63 11.76 23.84
C GLN A 5 34.42 12.68 23.68
N HIS A 6 33.72 12.95 24.79
CA HIS A 6 32.75 14.03 24.89
C HIS A 6 33.46 15.39 24.87
N SER A 7 32.96 16.30 24.04
CA SER A 7 33.29 17.72 24.06
C SER A 7 32.85 18.36 25.38
N GLU A 8 33.80 19.01 26.03
CA GLU A 8 33.66 19.76 27.28
C GLU A 8 32.80 21.02 27.06
N ASP A 9 31.52 20.96 27.48
CA ASP A 9 30.73 22.12 27.96
C ASP A 9 29.40 21.63 28.58
N PHE A 10 29.47 20.65 29.48
CA PHE A 10 28.31 20.19 30.27
C PHE A 10 28.64 20.30 31.76
N THR A 11 28.17 21.35 32.43
CA THR A 11 28.00 21.35 33.88
C THR A 11 26.74 20.53 34.24
N PRO A 12 26.85 19.40 34.94
CA PRO A 12 25.71 18.56 35.33
C PRO A 12 25.07 19.09 36.63
N GLY A 13 24.42 20.25 36.55
CA GLY A 13 23.99 20.99 37.76
C GLY A 13 22.60 21.63 37.74
N ASN A 14 21.77 21.48 36.70
CA ASN A 14 20.49 22.21 36.64
C ASN A 14 19.32 21.45 35.99
N ARG A 15 19.26 20.12 36.09
CA ARG A 15 18.03 19.37 35.76
C ARG A 15 17.14 19.32 37.00
N LYS A 16 15.89 19.80 36.92
CA LYS A 16 14.87 19.51 37.94
C LYS A 16 14.61 17.99 37.94
N THR A 17 15.05 17.28 38.97
CA THR A 17 14.99 15.80 39.07
C THR A 17 13.62 15.25 39.46
N GLY A 18 12.61 16.10 39.63
CA GLY A 18 11.24 15.72 40.05
C GLY A 18 10.20 15.69 38.93
N MET A 19 10.57 15.98 37.69
CA MET A 19 9.66 16.01 36.54
C MET A 19 10.24 15.20 35.37
N LEU A 20 9.35 14.62 34.57
CA LEU A 20 9.68 13.81 33.40
C LEU A 20 8.71 14.18 32.29
N ILE A 21 9.23 14.49 31.11
CA ILE A 21 8.42 14.67 29.90
C ILE A 21 8.57 13.42 29.04
N ILE A 22 7.45 12.93 28.56
CA ILE A 22 7.40 11.90 27.54
C ILE A 22 6.62 12.47 26.36
N THR A 23 7.13 12.32 25.15
CA THR A 23 6.38 12.69 23.94
C THR A 23 6.16 11.50 23.03
N ASP A 24 5.06 11.53 22.29
CA ASP A 24 4.86 10.70 21.11
C ASP A 24 4.76 11.64 19.92
N VAL A 25 5.75 11.55 19.01
CA VAL A 25 5.76 12.33 17.77
C VAL A 25 5.00 11.54 16.70
N GLY A 26 3.68 11.65 16.70
CA GLY A 26 2.79 10.97 15.75
C GLY A 26 2.83 11.58 14.35
N SER A 27 2.26 10.90 13.35
CA SER A 27 2.19 11.41 11.96
C SER A 27 1.36 12.69 11.80
N THR A 28 0.26 12.83 12.54
CA THR A 28 -0.63 14.00 12.48
C THR A 28 -0.47 14.92 13.70
N THR A 29 -0.30 14.35 14.89
CA THR A 29 -0.23 15.10 16.15
C THR A 29 0.95 14.66 17.00
N THR A 30 1.63 15.63 17.61
CA THR A 30 2.65 15.41 18.63
C THR A 30 2.00 15.57 20.00
N LYS A 31 2.09 14.53 20.83
CA LYS A 31 1.46 14.47 22.16
C LYS A 31 2.53 14.46 23.24
N ALA A 32 2.39 15.32 24.24
CA ALA A 32 3.29 15.39 25.37
C ALA A 32 2.57 15.00 26.67
N LEU A 33 3.24 14.22 27.50
CA LEU A 33 2.84 13.77 28.82
C LEU A 33 3.87 14.29 29.83
N LEU A 34 3.41 15.03 30.84
CA LEU A 34 4.23 15.45 31.97
C LEU A 34 3.90 14.58 33.18
N LEU A 35 4.94 13.94 33.73
CA LEU A 35 4.87 13.20 34.97
C LEU A 35 5.67 13.93 36.05
N GLN A 36 5.15 13.92 37.28
CA GLN A 36 5.80 14.46 38.45
C GLN A 36 6.06 13.35 39.47
N ARG A 37 7.28 13.34 40.02
CA ARG A 37 7.65 12.43 41.10
C ARG A 37 7.12 12.96 42.43
N ALA A 38 6.23 12.20 43.04
CA ALA A 38 5.65 12.51 44.35
C ALA A 38 6.64 12.20 45.48
N SER A 39 6.30 12.63 46.70
CA SER A 39 7.14 12.46 47.90
C SER A 39 7.37 10.99 48.30
N ASP A 40 6.47 10.09 47.90
CA ASP A 40 6.57 8.63 48.08
C ASP A 40 7.39 7.96 46.97
N ASN A 41 8.02 8.76 46.11
CA ASN A 41 8.81 8.34 44.96
C ASN A 41 7.99 7.74 43.79
N SER A 42 6.65 7.74 43.87
CA SER A 42 5.77 7.37 42.75
C SER A 42 5.76 8.45 41.67
N LEU A 43 5.60 8.05 40.40
CA LEU A 43 5.32 8.97 39.30
C LEU A 43 3.81 9.17 39.18
N ARG A 44 3.38 10.41 39.06
CA ARG A 44 1.96 10.78 38.90
C ARG A 44 1.78 11.70 37.71
N PHE A 45 0.60 11.63 37.10
CA PHE A 45 0.21 12.54 36.02
C PHE A 45 0.20 13.99 36.51
N ALA A 46 0.81 14.89 35.72
CA ALA A 46 0.87 16.33 36.03
C ALA A 46 0.31 17.22 34.90
N GLY A 47 0.30 16.74 33.65
CA GLY A 47 -0.29 17.47 32.53
C GLY A 47 -0.10 16.77 31.19
N SER A 48 -0.87 17.20 30.19
CA SER A 48 -0.72 16.73 28.81
C SER A 48 -1.00 17.84 27.81
N ALA A 49 -0.33 17.78 26.66
CA ALA A 49 -0.50 18.75 25.58
C ALA A 49 -0.42 18.09 24.21
N ASP A 50 -1.38 18.44 23.36
CA ASP A 50 -1.44 17.99 21.97
C ASP A 50 -1.28 19.19 21.04
N VAL A 51 -0.47 19.01 19.99
CA VAL A 51 -0.21 19.99 18.92
C VAL A 51 -0.08 19.29 17.57
N PRO A 52 -0.31 19.98 16.44
CA PRO A 52 -0.02 19.43 15.11
C PRO A 52 1.47 19.06 14.97
N THR A 53 1.76 17.89 14.38
CA THR A 53 3.13 17.48 14.04
C THR A 53 3.69 18.34 12.91
N THR A 54 4.98 18.64 12.96
CA THR A 54 5.68 19.55 12.02
C THR A 54 6.69 18.84 11.11
N VAL A 55 6.47 17.56 10.83
CA VAL A 55 7.38 16.73 9.99
C VAL A 55 7.27 17.03 8.48
N GLU A 56 6.18 17.64 8.06
CA GLU A 56 5.92 18.03 6.67
C GLU A 56 6.16 19.53 6.43
N LYS A 57 6.13 19.95 5.16
CA LYS A 57 6.18 21.36 4.78
C LYS A 57 5.01 22.14 5.40
N PRO A 58 5.21 23.42 5.75
CA PRO A 58 6.40 24.25 5.46
C PRO A 58 7.54 24.11 6.47
N PHE A 59 7.37 23.32 7.54
CA PHE A 59 8.33 23.27 8.63
C PHE A 59 9.45 22.26 8.38
N GLU A 60 9.11 21.04 7.97
CA GLU A 60 10.06 19.93 7.80
C GLU A 60 11.02 19.80 9.01
N ASP A 61 10.48 19.83 10.23
CA ASP A 61 11.25 19.69 11.48
C ASP A 61 10.35 19.30 12.66
N VAL A 62 10.50 18.08 13.19
CA VAL A 62 9.72 17.59 14.35
C VAL A 62 10.02 18.32 15.67
N CYS A 63 11.19 18.94 15.81
CA CYS A 63 11.57 19.65 17.03
C CYS A 63 10.64 20.83 17.30
N ILE A 64 10.10 21.46 16.24
CA ILE A 64 9.14 22.58 16.37
C ILE A 64 7.84 22.10 17.04
N GLY A 65 7.31 20.95 16.64
CA GLY A 65 6.13 20.34 17.25
C GLY A 65 6.37 20.00 18.72
N VAL A 66 7.50 19.37 19.04
CA VAL A 66 7.90 19.06 20.42
C VAL A 66 8.01 20.34 21.26
N ALA A 67 8.67 21.38 20.74
CA ALA A 67 8.83 22.65 21.43
C ALA A 67 7.48 23.34 21.71
N ARG A 68 6.54 23.28 20.76
CA ARG A 68 5.17 23.80 20.93
C ARG A 68 4.40 23.04 22.01
N ALA A 69 4.52 21.71 22.04
CA ALA A 69 3.87 20.88 23.05
C ALA A 69 4.40 21.19 24.46
N ILE A 70 5.73 21.33 24.60
CA ILE A 70 6.35 21.71 25.88
C ILE A 70 5.93 23.11 26.30
N SER A 71 5.94 24.10 25.40
CA SER A 71 5.49 25.48 25.70
C SER A 71 4.04 25.51 26.21
N LYS A 72 3.18 24.62 25.67
CA LYS A 72 1.80 24.46 26.12
C LYS A 72 1.74 23.85 27.53
N LEU A 73 2.57 22.85 27.85
CA LEU A 73 2.72 22.31 29.20
C LEU A 73 3.23 23.36 30.20
N GLU A 74 4.22 24.17 29.83
CA GLU A 74 4.74 25.27 30.68
C GLU A 74 3.63 26.27 31.00
N SER A 75 2.85 26.64 29.99
CA SER A 75 1.72 27.57 30.15
C SER A 75 0.62 27.01 31.06
N GLN A 76 0.37 25.70 31.00
CA GLN A 76 -0.64 25.02 31.82
C GLN A 76 -0.21 24.81 33.27
N THR A 77 1.07 24.48 33.49
CA THR A 77 1.58 24.06 34.81
C THR A 77 2.27 25.20 35.57
N GLY A 78 2.69 26.26 34.88
CA GLY A 78 3.50 27.34 35.45
C GLY A 78 4.96 26.94 35.73
N GLU A 79 5.35 25.73 35.32
CA GLU A 79 6.71 25.21 35.52
C GLU A 79 7.60 25.56 34.34
N ASN A 80 8.88 25.82 34.61
CA ASN A 80 9.90 25.92 33.56
C ASN A 80 10.36 24.52 33.17
N LEU A 81 9.99 24.09 31.96
CA LEU A 81 10.19 22.77 31.38
C LEU A 81 11.06 22.80 30.11
N SER A 82 11.32 24.00 29.57
CA SER A 82 12.11 24.21 28.36
C SER A 82 13.41 24.99 28.60
N ARG A 83 14.38 24.83 27.70
CA ARG A 83 15.58 25.66 27.56
C ARG A 83 15.46 26.57 26.33
N GLY A 84 16.45 27.42 26.07
CA GLY A 84 16.47 28.26 24.86
C GLY A 84 16.19 27.44 23.60
N GLY A 85 15.22 27.89 22.79
CA GLY A 85 14.71 27.16 21.61
C GLY A 85 13.47 26.29 21.86
N GLY A 86 12.95 26.22 23.10
CA GLY A 86 11.71 25.50 23.43
C GLY A 86 11.87 24.00 23.68
N MET A 87 13.10 23.48 23.66
CA MET A 87 13.41 22.06 23.86
C MET A 87 13.49 21.66 25.34
N PRO A 88 13.34 20.37 25.71
CA PRO A 88 13.27 19.95 27.11
C PRO A 88 14.48 20.35 27.96
N SER A 89 14.22 20.85 29.18
CA SER A 89 15.21 21.10 30.24
C SER A 89 15.16 20.07 31.38
N VAL A 90 14.15 19.20 31.38
CA VAL A 90 13.94 18.07 32.30
C VAL A 90 14.27 16.73 31.61
N PRO A 91 14.40 15.60 32.35
CA PRO A 91 14.43 14.26 31.75
C PRO A 91 13.33 14.10 30.69
N TYR A 92 13.72 13.55 29.55
CA TYR A 92 12.89 13.48 28.34
C TYR A 92 12.97 12.09 27.72
N LEU A 93 11.81 11.49 27.48
CA LEU A 93 11.66 10.26 26.71
C LEU A 93 10.80 10.58 25.48
N SER A 94 10.96 9.80 24.43
CA SER A 94 10.09 9.96 23.27
C SER A 94 9.83 8.64 22.58
N THR A 95 8.61 8.49 22.07
CA THR A 95 8.29 7.63 20.95
C THR A 95 8.11 8.48 19.68
N SER A 96 8.20 7.86 18.51
CA SER A 96 7.94 8.53 17.24
C SER A 96 7.37 7.58 16.19
N SER A 97 6.44 8.11 15.40
CA SER A 97 6.03 7.57 14.10
C SER A 97 6.09 8.63 12.99
N ALA A 98 6.61 9.82 13.30
CA ALA A 98 6.85 10.89 12.34
C ALA A 98 8.06 10.56 11.43
N GLY A 99 7.89 10.78 10.13
CA GLY A 99 8.79 10.34 9.04
C GLY A 99 8.03 9.70 7.87
N GLY A 100 6.78 9.29 8.13
CA GLY A 100 5.87 8.63 7.20
C GLY A 100 5.91 7.11 7.33
N GLY A 101 4.82 6.44 6.96
CA GLY A 101 4.82 4.98 6.83
C GLY A 101 5.80 4.57 5.73
N LEU A 102 6.51 3.46 5.94
CA LEU A 102 7.50 2.94 5.01
C LEU A 102 6.90 2.77 3.62
N GLN A 103 7.26 3.59 2.63
CA GLN A 103 6.72 3.45 1.28
C GLN A 103 7.48 2.35 0.52
N MET A 104 6.77 1.32 0.09
CA MET A 104 7.35 0.15 -0.57
C MET A 104 6.83 -0.03 -1.98
N ILE A 105 7.73 -0.38 -2.90
CA ILE A 105 7.37 -1.06 -4.14
C ILE A 105 7.64 -2.54 -3.96
N VAL A 106 6.69 -3.37 -4.40
CA VAL A 106 6.81 -4.83 -4.34
C VAL A 106 6.92 -5.40 -5.74
N PHE A 107 7.82 -6.35 -5.92
CA PHE A 107 7.95 -7.14 -7.14
C PHE A 107 7.64 -8.60 -6.83
N GLY A 108 6.76 -9.20 -7.62
CA GLY A 108 6.44 -10.62 -7.56
C GLY A 108 6.65 -11.29 -8.91
N LEU A 109 7.01 -12.57 -8.96
CA LEU A 109 7.13 -13.28 -10.23
C LEU A 109 5.78 -13.33 -10.98
N THR A 110 4.70 -13.51 -10.21
CA THR A 110 3.31 -13.59 -10.69
C THR A 110 2.40 -12.71 -9.84
N SER A 111 1.40 -12.09 -10.46
CA SER A 111 0.47 -11.17 -9.79
C SER A 111 -0.31 -11.83 -8.63
N VAL A 112 -0.86 -13.02 -8.85
CA VAL A 112 -1.80 -13.70 -7.92
C VAL A 112 -1.17 -14.61 -6.89
N GLU A 113 0.09 -15.02 -7.06
CA GLU A 113 0.75 -15.94 -6.13
C GLU A 113 1.85 -15.23 -5.34
N THR A 114 3.05 -15.14 -5.94
CA THR A 114 4.22 -14.60 -5.24
C THR A 114 4.12 -13.10 -5.03
N GLY A 115 3.49 -12.37 -5.95
CA GLY A 115 3.20 -10.94 -5.81
C GLY A 115 2.30 -10.67 -4.61
N LYS A 116 1.17 -11.37 -4.50
CA LYS A 116 0.24 -11.20 -3.37
C LYS A 116 0.85 -11.57 -2.02
N ILE A 117 1.64 -12.66 -1.96
CA ILE A 117 2.34 -13.05 -0.73
C ILE A 117 3.35 -11.99 -0.30
N ALA A 118 4.14 -11.47 -1.25
CA ALA A 118 5.12 -10.43 -0.96
C ALA A 118 4.46 -9.11 -0.56
N GLU A 119 3.37 -8.73 -1.23
CA GLU A 119 2.56 -7.55 -0.91
C GLU A 119 2.02 -7.64 0.52
N ASN A 120 1.39 -8.75 0.87
CA ASN A 120 0.87 -8.98 2.22
C ASN A 120 2.01 -9.01 3.26
N THR A 121 3.15 -9.62 2.94
CA THR A 121 4.32 -9.65 3.84
C THR A 121 4.86 -8.25 4.11
N ALA A 122 4.98 -7.42 3.08
CA ALA A 122 5.41 -6.04 3.19
C ALA A 122 4.38 -5.17 3.94
N SER A 123 3.08 -5.33 3.65
CA SER A 123 1.97 -4.66 4.36
C SER A 123 2.01 -4.98 5.85
N ASN A 124 2.05 -6.26 6.20
CA ASN A 124 2.07 -6.73 7.59
C ASN A 124 3.32 -6.30 8.37
N ALA A 125 4.42 -5.99 7.68
CA ALA A 125 5.60 -5.41 8.31
C ALA A 125 5.48 -3.90 8.62
N GLY A 126 4.37 -3.26 8.23
CA GLY A 126 4.14 -1.83 8.34
C GLY A 126 4.46 -1.03 7.07
N GLY A 127 4.66 -1.71 5.93
CA GLY A 127 4.92 -1.11 4.63
C GLY A 127 3.65 -0.58 3.95
N VAL A 128 3.64 0.68 3.56
CA VAL A 128 2.65 1.27 2.65
C VAL A 128 3.01 0.89 1.22
N ILE A 129 2.25 -0.02 0.63
CA ILE A 129 2.51 -0.48 -0.74
C ILE A 129 2.06 0.58 -1.72
N LEU A 130 3.01 1.13 -2.47
CA LEU A 130 2.75 2.11 -3.53
C LEU A 130 2.23 1.44 -4.80
N LYS A 131 2.88 0.34 -5.20
CA LYS A 131 2.51 -0.47 -6.37
C LYS A 131 3.19 -1.83 -6.30
N MET A 132 2.51 -2.86 -6.80
CA MET A 132 3.07 -4.19 -7.04
C MET A 132 3.31 -4.37 -8.55
N PHE A 133 4.50 -4.85 -8.91
CA PHE A 133 4.86 -5.18 -10.30
C PHE A 133 5.12 -6.68 -10.45
N SER A 134 4.58 -7.27 -11.50
CA SER A 134 4.78 -8.67 -11.83
C SER A 134 5.15 -8.89 -13.31
N ILE A 135 5.50 -10.12 -13.70
CA ILE A 135 5.82 -10.39 -15.11
C ILE A 135 4.57 -10.43 -15.97
N ASP A 136 3.46 -10.92 -15.41
CA ASP A 136 2.18 -11.11 -16.07
C ASP A 136 1.28 -9.86 -16.10
N ASP A 137 1.71 -8.71 -15.54
CA ASP A 137 0.95 -7.47 -15.72
C ASP A 137 0.84 -7.08 -17.20
N GLU A 138 -0.27 -6.44 -17.54
CA GLU A 138 -0.56 -5.97 -18.91
C GLU A 138 0.37 -4.85 -19.40
N LEU A 139 1.01 -4.13 -18.47
CA LEU A 139 1.95 -3.04 -18.77
C LEU A 139 3.20 -3.54 -19.51
N GLN A 140 3.61 -2.80 -20.53
CA GLN A 140 4.88 -3.02 -21.22
C GLN A 140 6.06 -2.67 -20.31
N ALA A 141 7.26 -3.18 -20.64
CA ALA A 141 8.45 -2.98 -19.82
C ALA A 141 8.75 -1.49 -19.61
N VAL A 142 8.63 -0.69 -20.67
CA VAL A 142 8.90 0.75 -20.63
C VAL A 142 7.88 1.50 -19.76
N GLU A 143 6.60 1.11 -19.80
CA GLU A 143 5.54 1.69 -18.97
C GLU A 143 5.77 1.38 -17.48
N LYS A 144 6.14 0.13 -17.16
CA LYS A 144 6.54 -0.27 -15.80
C LYS A 144 7.71 0.58 -15.30
N MET A 145 8.71 0.82 -16.15
CA MET A 145 9.86 1.63 -15.77
C MET A 145 9.49 3.08 -15.46
N LEU A 146 8.60 3.68 -16.25
CA LEU A 146 8.08 5.02 -16.00
C LEU A 146 7.33 5.10 -14.66
N ALA A 147 6.45 4.12 -14.41
CA ALA A 147 5.74 4.03 -13.14
C ALA A 147 6.71 3.93 -11.95
N ILE A 148 7.73 3.07 -12.01
CA ILE A 148 8.75 2.91 -10.96
C ILE A 148 9.50 4.23 -10.69
N GLN A 149 9.86 4.97 -11.75
CA GLN A 149 10.57 6.24 -11.61
C GLN A 149 9.76 7.29 -10.84
N ASN A 150 8.44 7.24 -10.97
CA ASN A 150 7.56 8.27 -10.46
C ASN A 150 7.02 7.99 -9.03
N LEU A 151 7.22 6.78 -8.49
CA LEU A 151 6.65 6.36 -7.21
C LEU A 151 7.52 6.68 -5.98
N HIS A 152 8.81 6.98 -6.17
CA HIS A 152 9.73 7.39 -5.10
C HIS A 152 9.74 6.53 -3.81
N PRO A 153 10.05 5.22 -3.88
CA PRO A 153 9.98 4.32 -2.72
C PRO A 153 11.08 4.56 -1.68
N ASP A 154 10.77 4.30 -0.41
CA ASP A 154 11.74 4.21 0.69
C ASP A 154 12.45 2.85 0.71
N MET A 155 11.77 1.79 0.27
CA MET A 155 12.28 0.42 0.24
C MET A 155 11.65 -0.37 -0.91
N ILE A 156 12.36 -1.39 -1.40
CA ILE A 156 11.85 -2.29 -2.42
C ILE A 156 11.89 -3.73 -1.92
N MET A 157 10.83 -4.49 -2.14
CA MET A 157 10.81 -5.94 -1.91
C MET A 157 10.74 -6.66 -3.25
N LEU A 158 11.63 -7.63 -3.48
CA LEU A 158 11.64 -8.49 -4.65
C LEU A 158 11.49 -9.95 -4.22
N ALA A 159 10.34 -10.53 -4.53
CA ALA A 159 10.01 -11.93 -4.30
C ALA A 159 9.81 -12.66 -5.64
N GLY A 160 9.85 -14.00 -5.61
CA GLY A 160 9.48 -14.79 -6.77
C GLY A 160 10.16 -16.15 -6.88
N GLY A 161 9.41 -17.10 -7.42
CA GLY A 161 9.83 -18.49 -7.65
C GLY A 161 9.96 -19.30 -6.36
N THR A 162 9.65 -20.60 -6.43
CA THR A 162 9.97 -21.55 -5.37
C THR A 162 11.48 -21.82 -5.34
N ASP A 163 11.98 -22.38 -4.24
CA ASP A 163 13.37 -22.84 -4.18
C ASP A 163 13.58 -24.02 -5.13
N GLY A 164 14.64 -23.93 -5.93
CA GLY A 164 14.82 -24.82 -7.07
C GLY A 164 13.79 -24.62 -8.18
N GLY A 165 13.03 -23.52 -8.19
CA GLY A 165 12.03 -23.18 -9.22
C GLY A 165 12.62 -22.43 -10.41
N ALA A 166 11.83 -21.50 -10.97
CA ALA A 166 12.25 -20.65 -12.09
C ALA A 166 13.11 -19.46 -11.61
N VAL A 167 14.30 -19.28 -12.21
CA VAL A 167 15.23 -18.17 -11.91
C VAL A 167 15.09 -17.02 -12.92
N ALA A 168 14.82 -17.34 -14.19
CA ALA A 168 14.84 -16.38 -15.29
C ALA A 168 13.89 -15.20 -15.10
N GLY A 169 12.67 -15.46 -14.64
CA GLY A 169 11.68 -14.40 -14.42
C GLY A 169 12.10 -13.43 -13.30
N VAL A 170 12.59 -13.96 -12.18
CA VAL A 170 13.04 -13.14 -11.04
C VAL A 170 14.19 -12.22 -11.46
N VAL A 171 15.15 -12.74 -12.22
CA VAL A 171 16.27 -11.92 -12.73
C VAL A 171 15.80 -10.90 -13.77
N ARG A 172 14.76 -11.20 -14.56
CA ARG A 172 14.17 -10.23 -15.48
C ARG A 172 13.56 -9.03 -14.74
N LEU A 173 12.87 -9.27 -13.61
CA LEU A 173 12.33 -8.19 -12.78
C LEU A 173 13.45 -7.34 -12.16
N ALA A 174 14.51 -8.00 -11.68
CA ALA A 174 15.70 -7.31 -11.15
C ALA A 174 16.37 -6.39 -12.18
N GLU A 175 16.52 -6.84 -13.42
CA GLU A 175 17.05 -5.98 -14.49
C GLU A 175 16.13 -4.80 -14.78
N LEU A 176 14.82 -5.02 -14.87
CA LEU A 176 13.86 -3.95 -15.10
C LEU A 176 14.03 -2.87 -14.04
N LEU A 177 14.06 -3.26 -12.77
CA LEU A 177 14.28 -2.36 -11.64
C LEU A 177 15.62 -1.63 -11.71
N ALA A 178 16.72 -2.33 -12.01
CA ALA A 178 18.05 -1.73 -12.14
C ALA A 178 18.08 -0.65 -13.24
N LEU A 179 17.36 -0.88 -14.34
CA LEU A 179 17.28 0.05 -15.46
C LEU A 179 16.34 1.23 -15.18
N SER A 180 15.31 1.05 -14.34
CA SER A 180 14.37 2.10 -13.98
C SER A 180 15.02 3.25 -13.20
N LYS A 181 16.04 2.98 -12.38
CA LYS A 181 16.71 3.99 -11.53
C LYS A 181 15.73 4.80 -10.65
N PRO A 182 14.91 4.15 -9.79
CA PRO A 182 14.06 4.87 -8.85
C PRO A 182 14.87 5.75 -7.90
N GLN A 183 14.23 6.81 -7.39
CA GLN A 183 14.85 7.74 -6.42
C GLN A 183 14.11 7.67 -5.08
N PRO A 184 14.80 7.74 -3.93
CA PRO A 184 14.13 7.75 -2.63
C PRO A 184 13.27 9.00 -2.44
N LYS A 185 12.27 8.88 -1.55
CA LYS A 185 11.36 9.95 -1.12
C LYS A 185 12.09 11.23 -0.67
N PHE A 186 13.14 11.08 0.12
CA PHE A 186 13.97 12.20 0.58
C PHE A 186 15.26 12.28 -0.24
N ARG A 187 15.64 13.47 -0.71
CA ARG A 187 16.86 13.71 -1.53
C ARG A 187 18.14 13.56 -0.70
N GLN A 188 18.47 12.33 -0.32
CA GLN A 188 19.72 11.97 0.36
C GLN A 188 20.57 11.08 -0.56
N ALA A 189 21.89 11.21 -0.48
CA ALA A 189 22.87 10.49 -1.29
C ALA A 189 23.09 9.04 -0.79
N MET A 190 22.01 8.26 -0.59
CA MET A 190 22.07 6.87 -0.14
C MET A 190 21.29 5.94 -1.07
N LYS A 191 21.73 4.67 -1.13
CA LYS A 191 21.06 3.62 -1.90
C LYS A 191 19.73 3.24 -1.25
N ILE A 192 18.73 2.91 -2.06
CA ILE A 192 17.43 2.41 -1.58
C ILE A 192 17.64 0.98 -1.06
N PRO A 193 17.21 0.64 0.16
CA PRO A 193 17.20 -0.73 0.65
C PRO A 193 16.32 -1.64 -0.21
N LEU A 194 16.85 -2.81 -0.59
CA LEU A 194 16.16 -3.81 -1.38
C LEU A 194 16.20 -5.17 -0.67
N ILE A 195 15.03 -5.68 -0.31
CA ILE A 195 14.88 -7.01 0.30
C ILE A 195 14.61 -8.02 -0.80
N PHE A 196 15.50 -8.99 -0.95
CA PHE A 196 15.29 -10.15 -1.81
C PHE A 196 14.87 -11.36 -0.98
N CYS A 197 13.63 -11.82 -1.20
CA CYS A 197 12.99 -12.91 -0.46
C CYS A 197 12.40 -13.97 -1.40
N GLY A 198 13.08 -14.22 -2.52
CA GLY A 198 12.69 -15.21 -3.52
C GLY A 198 13.66 -16.40 -3.64
N ASN A 199 13.56 -17.11 -4.77
CA ASN A 199 14.32 -18.32 -5.07
C ASN A 199 15.82 -18.22 -4.72
N THR A 200 16.28 -19.14 -3.87
CA THR A 200 17.68 -19.27 -3.42
C THR A 200 18.71 -19.32 -4.56
N TYR A 201 18.39 -19.92 -5.71
CA TYR A 201 19.28 -19.98 -6.88
C TYR A 201 19.40 -18.66 -7.64
N ALA A 202 18.47 -17.72 -7.43
CA ALA A 202 18.54 -16.39 -8.03
C ALA A 202 19.44 -15.41 -7.25
N ARG A 203 19.71 -15.67 -5.96
CA ARG A 203 20.41 -14.76 -5.03
C ARG A 203 21.70 -14.15 -5.60
N THR A 204 22.53 -14.96 -6.26
CA THR A 204 23.80 -14.48 -6.86
C THR A 204 23.55 -13.51 -8.03
N PHE A 205 22.59 -13.83 -8.91
CA PHE A 205 22.23 -12.96 -10.03
C PHE A 205 21.61 -11.64 -9.56
N ILE A 206 20.78 -11.69 -8.51
CA ILE A 206 20.18 -10.49 -7.92
C ILE A 206 21.27 -9.55 -7.41
N ARG A 207 22.25 -10.08 -6.68
CA ARG A 207 23.40 -9.30 -6.21
C ARG A 207 24.16 -8.67 -7.38
N ASP A 208 24.54 -9.48 -8.36
CA ASP A 208 25.27 -9.00 -9.54
C ASP A 208 24.55 -7.88 -10.32
N VAL A 209 23.22 -7.91 -10.39
CA VAL A 209 22.42 -6.94 -11.17
C VAL A 209 22.12 -5.65 -10.39
N LEU A 210 21.94 -5.74 -9.07
CA LEU A 210 21.35 -4.65 -8.28
C LEU A 210 22.32 -4.00 -7.28
N GLU A 211 23.46 -4.61 -6.96
CA GLU A 211 24.32 -4.18 -5.83
C GLU A 211 24.94 -2.80 -6.05
N ASP A 212 25.13 -2.37 -7.30
CA ASP A 212 25.62 -1.03 -7.64
C ASP A 212 24.59 0.07 -7.33
N SER A 213 23.30 -0.22 -7.45
CA SER A 213 22.21 0.75 -7.35
C SER A 213 21.45 0.69 -6.01
N PHE A 214 21.43 -0.47 -5.36
CA PHE A 214 20.61 -0.75 -4.17
C PHE A 214 21.44 -1.31 -3.03
N ASP A 215 20.94 -1.13 -1.80
CA ASP A 215 21.48 -1.79 -0.61
C ASP A 215 20.73 -3.11 -0.39
N ILE A 216 21.35 -4.24 -0.76
CA ILE A 216 20.66 -5.53 -0.90
C ILE A 216 20.71 -6.34 0.40
N HIS A 217 19.52 -6.67 0.89
CA HIS A 217 19.28 -7.55 2.04
C HIS A 217 18.64 -8.85 1.54
N ILE A 218 19.33 -9.98 1.71
CA ILE A 218 18.84 -11.29 1.23
C ILE A 218 18.32 -12.08 2.43
N VAL A 219 17.06 -12.51 2.36
CA VAL A 219 16.39 -13.33 3.37
C VAL A 219 15.86 -14.62 2.77
N ASP A 220 15.27 -15.46 3.61
CA ASP A 220 14.65 -16.71 3.16
C ASP A 220 13.41 -16.48 2.30
N ASN A 221 13.14 -17.46 1.44
CA ASN A 221 12.11 -17.35 0.42
C ASN A 221 10.73 -17.30 1.08
N VAL A 222 9.90 -16.29 0.76
CA VAL A 222 8.53 -16.20 1.29
C VAL A 222 7.64 -17.36 0.86
N ARG A 223 8.02 -18.06 -0.23
CA ARG A 223 7.35 -19.26 -0.72
C ARG A 223 8.38 -20.31 -1.16
N PRO A 224 8.98 -21.06 -0.23
CA PRO A 224 10.01 -22.06 -0.56
C PRO A 224 9.49 -23.16 -1.49
N SER A 225 8.23 -23.58 -1.33
CA SER A 225 7.58 -24.61 -2.15
C SER A 225 6.15 -24.21 -2.56
N LEU A 226 5.48 -25.03 -3.38
CA LEU A 226 4.11 -24.73 -3.80
C LEU A 226 3.11 -24.75 -2.64
N THR A 227 3.43 -25.45 -1.54
CA THR A 227 2.54 -25.66 -0.39
C THR A 227 2.97 -24.92 0.87
N GLU A 228 4.18 -24.35 0.90
CA GLU A 228 4.80 -23.78 2.10
C GLU A 228 4.96 -22.26 1.97
N LEU A 229 4.66 -21.54 3.05
CA LEU A 229 4.85 -20.09 3.21
C LEU A 229 5.82 -19.83 4.35
N ASN A 230 6.76 -18.91 4.16
CA ASN A 230 7.77 -18.53 5.15
C ASN A 230 7.99 -17.00 5.15
N THR A 231 7.00 -16.26 5.62
CA THR A 231 6.95 -14.78 5.51
C THR A 231 7.71 -14.05 6.61
N GLU A 232 7.94 -14.67 7.76
CA GLU A 232 8.53 -14.01 8.94
C GLU A 232 9.93 -13.43 8.70
N PRO A 233 10.89 -14.13 8.03
CA PRO A 233 12.22 -13.58 7.81
C PRO A 233 12.19 -12.27 7.01
N ALA A 234 11.32 -12.19 6.01
CA ALA A 234 11.13 -10.98 5.22
C ALA A 234 10.41 -9.89 6.01
N ARG A 235 9.39 -10.24 6.80
CA ARG A 235 8.66 -9.29 7.67
C ARG A 235 9.61 -8.64 8.69
N ASN A 236 10.43 -9.44 9.36
CA ASN A 236 11.38 -8.96 10.37
C ASN A 236 12.44 -8.05 9.77
N GLU A 237 12.90 -8.35 8.55
CA GLU A 237 13.88 -7.53 7.84
C GLU A 237 13.31 -6.20 7.36
N VAL A 238 12.07 -6.18 6.86
CA VAL A 238 11.35 -4.92 6.57
C VAL A 238 11.27 -4.07 7.84
N HIS A 239 10.88 -4.66 8.96
CA HIS A 239 10.78 -3.96 10.24
C HIS A 239 12.14 -3.40 10.68
N ARG A 240 13.21 -4.21 10.65
CA ARG A 240 14.58 -3.78 10.99
C ARG A 240 15.05 -2.62 10.10
N LEU A 241 14.85 -2.73 8.79
CA LEU A 241 15.29 -1.69 7.85
C LEU A 241 14.43 -0.42 7.96
N PHE A 242 13.14 -0.53 8.29
CA PHE A 242 12.32 0.63 8.63
C PHE A 242 12.91 1.42 9.79
N MET A 243 13.32 0.70 10.85
CA MET A 243 13.95 1.27 12.03
C MET A 243 15.27 1.98 11.70
N GLU A 244 16.16 1.31 10.97
CA GLU A 244 17.49 1.83 10.65
C GLU A 244 17.45 2.95 9.60
N ASN A 245 16.52 2.91 8.65
CA ASN A 245 16.58 3.73 7.45
C ASN A 245 15.45 4.75 7.28
N VAL A 246 14.35 4.71 8.03
CA VAL A 246 13.22 5.65 7.82
C VAL A 246 13.03 6.57 9.01
N MET A 247 13.03 6.03 10.23
CA MET A 247 12.84 6.84 11.43
C MET A 247 13.99 7.84 11.65
N GLU A 248 15.24 7.41 11.49
CA GLU A 248 16.40 8.31 11.66
C GLU A 248 16.48 9.41 10.59
N ARG A 249 15.77 9.25 9.47
CA ARG A 249 15.77 10.19 8.34
C ARG A 249 14.67 11.25 8.43
N ALA A 250 13.77 11.16 9.41
CA ALA A 250 12.74 12.16 9.62
C ALA A 250 13.37 13.54 9.92
N PRO A 251 12.90 14.63 9.28
CA PRO A 251 13.46 15.95 9.51
C PRO A 251 13.38 16.37 10.99
N GLY A 252 14.50 16.83 11.57
CA GLY A 252 14.62 17.20 12.98
C GLY A 252 14.95 16.05 13.95
N TYR A 253 14.83 14.79 13.53
CA TYR A 253 14.97 13.64 14.43
C TYR A 253 16.36 13.48 15.05
N SER A 254 17.40 13.66 14.22
CA SER A 254 18.80 13.60 14.68
C SER A 254 19.10 14.65 15.77
N GLU A 255 18.45 15.82 15.69
CA GLU A 255 18.58 16.84 16.73
C GLU A 255 17.83 16.42 17.99
N LEU A 256 16.58 15.94 17.85
CA LEU A 256 15.73 15.49 18.95
C LEU A 256 16.39 14.38 19.80
N LYS A 257 17.10 13.45 19.15
CA LYS A 257 17.82 12.34 19.81
C LYS A 257 18.82 12.82 20.85
N ASN A 258 19.42 14.01 20.68
CA ASN A 258 20.38 14.58 21.63
C ASN A 258 19.73 15.05 22.96
N TYR A 259 18.40 15.16 23.02
CA TYR A 259 17.65 15.57 24.19
C TYR A 259 17.10 14.38 24.99
N ALA A 260 16.89 13.23 24.34
CA ALA A 260 16.31 12.04 24.94
C ALA A 260 17.28 11.35 25.91
N VAL A 261 16.74 10.79 26.99
CA VAL A 261 17.50 10.06 28.02
C VAL A 261 17.76 8.61 27.59
N SER A 262 16.88 8.05 26.75
CA SER A 262 16.97 6.74 26.11
C SER A 262 16.91 6.89 24.59
N ASP A 263 17.07 5.78 23.87
CA ASP A 263 16.72 5.76 22.46
C ASP A 263 15.24 6.11 22.27
N ILE A 264 14.94 6.80 21.17
CA ILE A 264 13.57 7.11 20.78
C ILE A 264 12.98 5.85 20.17
N LEU A 265 11.93 5.31 20.79
CA LEU A 265 11.27 4.10 20.32
C LEU A 265 10.26 4.41 19.20
N PRO A 266 9.95 3.44 18.34
CA PRO A 266 8.74 3.48 17.53
C PRO A 266 7.49 3.59 18.39
N THR A 267 6.50 4.37 17.94
CA THR A 267 5.18 4.39 18.56
C THR A 267 4.62 2.96 18.75
N PRO A 268 4.63 2.06 17.74
CA PRO A 268 4.11 0.70 17.93
C PRO A 268 4.88 -0.15 18.94
N SER A 269 6.20 0.03 19.05
CA SER A 269 7.01 -0.68 20.05
C SER A 269 6.69 -0.23 21.47
N GLY A 270 6.36 1.06 21.66
CA GLY A 270 5.82 1.55 22.93
C GLY A 270 4.51 0.85 23.29
N VAL A 271 3.56 0.80 22.35
CA VAL A 271 2.27 0.11 22.55
C VAL A 271 2.46 -1.38 22.88
N GLU A 272 3.35 -2.05 22.15
CA GLU A 272 3.72 -3.45 22.40
C GLU A 272 4.22 -3.67 23.84
N ASN A 273 5.17 -2.84 24.30
CA ASN A 273 5.77 -2.99 25.61
C ASN A 273 4.73 -2.89 26.73
N ILE A 274 3.83 -1.89 26.66
CA ILE A 274 2.81 -1.72 27.70
C ILE A 274 1.73 -2.81 27.63
N LEU A 275 1.36 -3.27 26.43
CA LEU A 275 0.35 -4.31 26.26
C LEU A 275 0.83 -5.66 26.79
N LYS A 276 2.11 -6.01 26.58
CA LYS A 276 2.72 -7.22 27.15
C LYS A 276 2.70 -7.21 28.67
N LEU A 277 3.02 -6.06 29.29
CA LEU A 277 2.93 -5.89 30.74
C LEU A 277 1.50 -6.02 31.25
N TYR A 278 0.55 -5.38 30.56
CA TYR A 278 -0.87 -5.44 30.93
C TYR A 278 -1.43 -6.87 30.80
N SER A 279 -1.21 -7.55 29.68
CA SER A 279 -1.67 -8.93 29.47
C SER A 279 -1.10 -9.89 30.52
N SER A 280 0.18 -9.74 30.88
CA SER A 280 0.81 -10.51 31.96
C SER A 280 0.21 -10.22 33.33
N HIS A 281 -0.24 -8.99 33.59
CA HIS A 281 -0.86 -8.59 34.85
C HIS A 281 -2.28 -9.16 35.00
N VAL A 282 -3.06 -9.18 33.92
CA VAL A 282 -4.44 -9.70 33.94
C VAL A 282 -4.52 -11.21 33.74
N GLU A 283 -3.45 -11.85 33.25
CA GLU A 283 -3.38 -13.29 32.95
C GLU A 283 -4.47 -13.76 31.96
N THR A 284 -4.86 -12.88 31.03
CA THR A 284 -5.87 -13.18 30.00
C THR A 284 -5.39 -12.78 28.60
N SER A 285 -6.03 -13.34 27.58
CA SER A 285 -5.82 -12.91 26.20
C SER A 285 -6.36 -11.49 26.00
N VAL A 286 -5.52 -10.61 25.47
CA VAL A 286 -5.85 -9.19 25.22
C VAL A 286 -5.63 -8.87 23.75
N LEU A 287 -6.61 -8.21 23.16
CA LEU A 287 -6.54 -7.63 21.82
C LEU A 287 -6.56 -6.11 21.97
N MET A 288 -5.72 -5.41 21.21
CA MET A 288 -5.72 -3.95 21.14
C MET A 288 -5.67 -3.51 19.68
N MET A 289 -6.52 -2.54 19.33
CA MET A 289 -6.48 -1.89 18.03
C MET A 289 -6.11 -0.43 18.19
N ASP A 290 -5.12 0.02 17.42
CA ASP A 290 -4.77 1.42 17.31
C ASP A 290 -5.07 1.93 15.90
N MET A 291 -6.15 2.70 15.76
CA MET A 291 -6.59 3.24 14.47
C MET A 291 -6.10 4.67 14.27
N GLY A 292 -5.07 4.81 13.44
CA GLY A 292 -4.45 6.09 13.12
C GLY A 292 -5.04 6.80 11.89
N GLY A 293 -4.38 7.88 11.47
CA GLY A 293 -4.79 8.65 10.28
C GLY A 293 -4.51 7.93 8.95
N ALA A 294 -3.58 6.98 8.91
CA ALA A 294 -3.17 6.30 7.67
C ALA A 294 -3.08 4.77 7.78
N THR A 295 -2.90 4.25 8.99
CA THR A 295 -2.71 2.82 9.27
C THR A 295 -3.50 2.45 10.50
N THR A 296 -3.91 1.17 10.56
CA THR A 296 -4.49 0.55 11.74
C THR A 296 -3.60 -0.58 12.17
N ASP A 297 -3.16 -0.54 13.43
CA ASP A 297 -2.39 -1.58 14.05
C ASP A 297 -3.30 -2.49 14.87
N ILE A 298 -3.16 -3.80 14.69
CA ILE A 298 -3.81 -4.80 15.54
C ILE A 298 -2.73 -5.55 16.31
N PHE A 299 -2.81 -5.45 17.64
CA PHE A 299 -1.91 -6.10 18.59
C PHE A 299 -2.69 -7.18 19.34
N SER A 300 -2.19 -8.40 19.35
CA SER A 300 -2.78 -9.50 20.11
C SER A 300 -1.76 -10.13 21.03
N CYS A 301 -2.16 -10.34 22.28
CA CYS A 301 -1.46 -11.17 23.26
C CYS A 301 -2.41 -12.34 23.55
N ILE A 302 -2.27 -13.45 22.84
CA ILE A 302 -3.16 -14.61 22.92
C ILE A 302 -2.33 -15.82 23.35
N THR A 303 -2.79 -16.56 24.36
CA THR A 303 -2.05 -17.69 24.98
C THR A 303 -0.62 -17.34 25.42
N GLY A 304 -0.32 -16.06 25.67
CA GLY A 304 1.03 -15.59 26.03
C GLY A 304 1.93 -15.28 24.83
N GLU A 305 1.49 -15.56 23.61
CA GLU A 305 2.15 -15.18 22.37
C GLU A 305 1.72 -13.77 21.95
N TYR A 306 2.70 -12.95 21.59
CA TYR A 306 2.45 -11.62 21.04
C TYR A 306 2.49 -11.66 19.50
N SER A 307 1.50 -11.02 18.90
CA SER A 307 1.39 -10.85 17.47
C SER A 307 0.98 -9.42 17.12
N ARG A 308 1.51 -8.91 16.00
CA ARG A 308 1.14 -7.60 15.45
C ARG A 308 0.95 -7.71 13.96
N THR A 309 -0.10 -7.06 13.47
CA THR A 309 -0.25 -6.75 12.05
C THR A 309 -0.53 -5.27 11.86
N VAL A 310 -0.20 -4.79 10.66
CA VAL A 310 -0.48 -3.42 10.24
C VAL A 310 -1.36 -3.51 9.01
N ALA A 311 -2.60 -3.06 9.14
CA ALA A 311 -3.47 -2.89 7.99
C ALA A 311 -3.04 -1.59 7.27
N ALA A 312 -2.12 -1.74 6.32
CA ALA A 312 -1.64 -0.63 5.52
C ALA A 312 -2.81 -0.01 4.73
N ASN A 313 -2.81 1.32 4.64
CA ASN A 313 -3.86 2.08 3.96
C ASN A 313 -5.27 1.89 4.55
N THR A 314 -5.37 1.52 5.83
CA THR A 314 -6.62 1.56 6.58
C THR A 314 -6.43 2.61 7.67
N GLY A 315 -7.08 3.76 7.55
CA GLY A 315 -6.91 4.85 8.51
C GLY A 315 -7.91 5.97 8.27
N MET A 316 -8.10 6.84 9.26
CA MET A 316 -9.24 7.77 9.31
C MET A 316 -8.98 9.15 8.68
N SER A 317 -7.83 9.35 8.04
CA SER A 317 -7.46 10.61 7.40
C SER A 317 -6.94 10.35 5.98
N TYR A 318 -5.65 10.09 5.83
CA TYR A 318 -4.99 9.85 4.54
C TYR A 318 -5.53 8.62 3.78
N SER A 319 -6.22 7.71 4.45
CA SER A 319 -6.61 6.42 3.89
C SER A 319 -8.08 6.10 4.05
N ILE A 320 -8.92 7.07 4.43
CA ILE A 320 -10.34 6.84 4.66
C ILE A 320 -11.07 6.47 3.36
N ALA A 321 -10.68 7.05 2.22
CA ALA A 321 -11.19 6.64 0.91
C ALA A 321 -10.81 5.20 0.56
N ASN A 322 -9.63 4.72 0.97
CA ASN A 322 -9.26 3.31 0.79
C ASN A 322 -10.07 2.35 1.67
N VAL A 323 -10.53 2.80 2.85
CA VAL A 323 -11.50 2.04 3.66
C VAL A 323 -12.83 1.90 2.89
N LEU A 324 -13.31 2.99 2.29
CA LEU A 324 -14.50 2.96 1.44
C LEU A 324 -14.30 2.06 0.20
N PHE A 325 -13.14 2.15 -0.47
CA PHE A 325 -12.78 1.31 -1.62
C PHE A 325 -12.84 -0.19 -1.27
N LYS A 326 -12.29 -0.60 -0.12
CA LYS A 326 -12.30 -2.00 0.32
C LYS A 326 -13.68 -2.48 0.77
N ALA A 327 -14.41 -1.65 1.53
CA ALA A 327 -15.68 -2.04 2.14
C ALA A 327 -16.87 -1.93 1.19
N GLY A 328 -16.81 -0.99 0.24
CA GLY A 328 -17.93 -0.59 -0.59
C GLY A 328 -18.88 0.37 0.13
N ILE A 329 -19.47 1.30 -0.61
CA ILE A 329 -20.37 2.31 -0.08
C ILE A 329 -21.63 1.69 0.55
N GLU A 330 -22.16 0.61 -0.04
CA GLU A 330 -23.38 -0.05 0.42
C GLU A 330 -23.22 -0.55 1.86
N LYS A 331 -22.06 -1.11 2.19
CA LYS A 331 -21.75 -1.60 3.53
C LYS A 331 -21.61 -0.46 4.53
N LEU A 332 -20.91 0.61 4.15
CA LEU A 332 -20.72 1.77 5.00
C LEU A 332 -22.06 2.43 5.36
N MET A 333 -22.97 2.55 4.39
CA MET A 333 -24.31 3.14 4.59
C MET A 333 -25.17 2.35 5.58
N LYS A 334 -24.93 1.06 5.80
CA LYS A 334 -25.68 0.25 6.79
C LYS A 334 -25.49 0.73 8.23
N TYR A 335 -24.36 1.39 8.52
CA TYR A 335 -24.06 1.93 9.85
C TYR A 335 -24.49 3.40 9.99
N LEU A 336 -25.12 3.97 8.97
CA LEU A 336 -25.57 5.35 8.93
C LEU A 336 -27.09 5.47 8.99
N PRO A 337 -27.63 6.63 9.40
CA PRO A 337 -29.08 6.88 9.35
C PRO A 337 -29.63 6.79 7.91
N GLU A 338 -30.84 6.24 7.75
CA GLU A 338 -31.48 6.01 6.44
C GLU A 338 -31.61 7.27 5.56
N GLY A 339 -31.70 8.46 6.17
CA GLY A 339 -31.81 9.73 5.43
C GLY A 339 -30.48 10.32 4.96
N PHE A 340 -29.34 9.66 5.22
CA PHE A 340 -28.05 10.11 4.72
C PHE A 340 -27.94 9.86 3.22
N ASP A 341 -27.61 10.90 2.47
CA ASP A 341 -27.38 10.79 1.03
C ASP A 341 -26.02 10.15 0.75
N GLN A 342 -26.04 9.07 -0.03
CA GLN A 342 -24.86 8.28 -0.34
C GLN A 342 -23.77 9.10 -1.04
N ASP A 343 -24.16 9.98 -1.96
CA ASP A 343 -23.21 10.72 -2.78
C ASP A 343 -22.53 11.82 -1.95
N ARG A 344 -23.27 12.50 -1.07
CA ARG A 344 -22.67 13.45 -0.12
C ARG A 344 -21.74 12.77 0.88
N VAL A 345 -22.07 11.56 1.36
CA VAL A 345 -21.18 10.77 2.22
C VAL A 345 -19.88 10.42 1.49
N ARG A 346 -19.96 10.00 0.22
CA ARG A 346 -18.78 9.72 -0.61
C ARG A 346 -17.94 10.98 -0.84
N ASP A 347 -18.56 12.12 -1.16
CA ASP A 347 -17.88 13.40 -1.32
C ASP A 347 -17.12 13.80 -0.05
N TYR A 348 -17.73 13.63 1.13
CA TYR A 348 -17.06 13.90 2.41
C TYR A 348 -15.83 13.03 2.61
N ILE A 349 -15.92 11.71 2.38
CA ILE A 349 -14.81 10.77 2.55
C ILE A 349 -13.63 11.12 1.62
N TYR A 350 -13.93 11.46 0.37
CA TYR A 350 -12.91 11.85 -0.60
C TYR A 350 -12.24 13.17 -0.22
N ASN A 351 -13.03 14.18 0.16
CA ASN A 351 -12.49 15.46 0.61
C ASN A 351 -11.69 15.32 1.91
N LYS A 352 -12.14 14.51 2.87
CA LYS A 352 -11.37 14.19 4.09
C LYS A 352 -10.03 13.55 3.76
N THR A 353 -9.96 12.72 2.73
CA THR A 353 -8.71 12.13 2.23
C THR A 353 -7.76 13.21 1.70
N ILE A 354 -8.29 14.18 0.95
CA ILE A 354 -7.49 15.28 0.37
C ILE A 354 -7.05 16.31 1.42
N PHE A 355 -7.87 16.50 2.47
CA PHE A 355 -7.65 17.40 3.60
C PHE A 355 -7.47 16.61 4.91
N PRO A 356 -6.39 15.83 5.05
CA PRO A 356 -6.24 14.85 6.13
C PRO A 356 -6.12 15.47 7.52
N THR A 357 -5.83 16.77 7.63
CA THR A 357 -5.76 17.50 8.91
C THR A 357 -7.11 18.05 9.37
N TYR A 358 -8.15 17.96 8.54
CA TYR A 358 -9.51 18.35 8.93
C TYR A 358 -10.04 17.44 10.04
N ILE A 359 -10.70 18.00 11.04
CA ILE A 359 -11.36 17.27 12.12
C ILE A 359 -12.87 17.50 11.98
N PRO A 360 -13.71 16.46 12.15
CA PRO A 360 -15.17 16.62 12.10
C PRO A 360 -15.65 17.80 12.94
N ALA A 361 -16.41 18.70 12.30
CA ALA A 361 -16.95 19.89 12.92
C ALA A 361 -18.36 19.69 13.47
N ASN A 362 -19.07 18.67 13.01
CA ASN A 362 -20.45 18.38 13.41
C ASN A 362 -20.70 16.88 13.59
N GLU A 363 -21.83 16.55 14.23
CA GLU A 363 -22.15 15.17 14.58
C GLU A 363 -22.39 14.28 13.35
N SER A 364 -22.96 14.80 12.25
CA SER A 364 -23.19 13.98 11.05
C SER A 364 -21.89 13.52 10.37
N GLU A 365 -20.85 14.36 10.38
CA GLU A 365 -19.50 14.00 9.95
C GLU A 365 -18.86 12.95 10.87
N VAL A 366 -19.04 13.11 12.18
CA VAL A 366 -18.57 12.12 13.18
C VAL A 366 -19.19 10.76 12.90
N LEU A 367 -20.49 10.68 12.57
CA LEU A 367 -21.15 9.41 12.24
C LEU A 367 -20.55 8.73 11.00
N VAL A 368 -20.22 9.49 9.96
CA VAL A 368 -19.56 8.95 8.76
C VAL A 368 -18.17 8.40 9.08
N GLU A 369 -17.39 9.12 9.88
CA GLU A 369 -16.08 8.63 10.30
C GLU A 369 -16.19 7.40 11.21
N GLN A 370 -17.20 7.29 12.07
CA GLN A 370 -17.44 6.11 12.89
C GLN A 370 -17.88 4.89 12.07
N ALA A 371 -18.75 5.08 11.08
CA ALA A 371 -19.14 4.03 10.14
C ALA A 371 -17.92 3.52 9.35
N ALA A 372 -17.08 4.43 8.86
CA ALA A 372 -15.81 4.06 8.23
C ALA A 372 -14.87 3.34 9.20
N ALA A 373 -14.79 3.76 10.47
CA ALA A 373 -13.98 3.08 11.49
C ALA A 373 -14.45 1.65 11.77
N ILE A 374 -15.77 1.39 11.77
CA ILE A 374 -16.33 0.03 11.88
C ILE A 374 -15.84 -0.83 10.71
N CYS A 375 -16.02 -0.36 9.47
CA CYS A 375 -15.56 -1.08 8.28
C CYS A 375 -14.04 -1.32 8.26
N GLY A 376 -13.27 -0.31 8.67
CA GLY A 376 -11.81 -0.39 8.77
C GLY A 376 -11.37 -1.39 9.84
N THR A 377 -12.05 -1.44 10.98
CA THR A 377 -11.80 -2.39 12.08
C THR A 377 -12.03 -3.81 11.62
N GLU A 378 -13.16 -4.08 10.98
CA GLU A 378 -13.50 -5.40 10.49
C GLU A 378 -12.48 -5.91 9.46
N SER A 379 -12.11 -5.06 8.50
CA SER A 379 -11.09 -5.41 7.50
C SER A 379 -9.72 -5.66 8.15
N SER A 380 -9.32 -4.84 9.13
CA SER A 380 -8.02 -4.96 9.81
C SER A 380 -7.97 -6.21 10.68
N TRP A 381 -9.07 -6.53 11.35
CA TRP A 381 -9.20 -7.72 12.17
C TRP A 381 -9.12 -9.00 11.34
N LYS A 382 -9.83 -9.04 10.20
CA LYS A 382 -9.75 -10.16 9.26
C LYS A 382 -8.32 -10.35 8.73
N GLU A 383 -7.65 -9.27 8.34
CA GLU A 383 -6.25 -9.30 7.89
C GLU A 383 -5.31 -9.81 8.98
N HIS A 384 -5.54 -9.43 10.25
CA HIS A 384 -4.80 -9.94 11.39
C HIS A 384 -4.95 -11.46 11.55
N LEU A 385 -6.20 -11.95 11.51
CA LEU A 385 -6.49 -13.38 11.62
C LEU A 385 -5.81 -14.19 10.51
N ASP A 386 -5.98 -13.76 9.27
CA ASP A 386 -5.42 -14.44 8.09
C ASP A 386 -3.88 -14.45 8.07
N SER A 387 -3.25 -13.45 8.72
CA SER A 387 -1.81 -13.25 8.67
C SER A 387 -1.06 -13.89 9.84
N CYS A 388 -1.64 -13.88 11.04
CA CYS A 388 -0.99 -14.38 12.25
C CYS A 388 -1.36 -15.84 12.58
N TYR A 389 -2.50 -16.34 12.08
CA TYR A 389 -3.05 -17.61 12.56
C TYR A 389 -3.42 -18.56 11.43
N LYS A 390 -3.21 -19.86 11.64
CA LYS A 390 -3.65 -20.92 10.71
C LYS A 390 -4.99 -21.48 11.17
N THR A 391 -6.00 -21.44 10.31
CA THR A 391 -7.29 -22.08 10.60
C THR A 391 -7.15 -23.60 10.51
N SER A 392 -7.28 -24.30 11.64
CA SER A 392 -7.35 -25.75 11.66
C SER A 392 -8.80 -26.18 11.48
N ARG A 393 -9.18 -26.56 10.26
CA ARG A 393 -10.48 -27.21 10.02
C ARG A 393 -10.43 -28.63 10.57
N ILE A 394 -10.73 -28.79 11.85
CA ILE A 394 -10.91 -30.10 12.48
C ILE A 394 -11.92 -30.90 11.64
N GLY A 395 -11.51 -32.09 11.20
CA GLY A 395 -12.31 -32.96 10.35
C GLY A 395 -13.60 -33.42 11.03
N PHE A 396 -14.66 -33.64 10.24
CA PHE A 396 -15.99 -34.07 10.72
C PHE A 396 -15.94 -35.27 11.70
N LEU A 397 -14.98 -36.19 11.51
CA LEU A 397 -14.79 -37.37 12.35
C LEU A 397 -14.17 -37.06 13.72
N ASP A 398 -13.36 -36.01 13.85
CA ASP A 398 -12.78 -35.59 15.12
C ASP A 398 -13.77 -34.74 15.93
N ARG A 399 -14.64 -33.97 15.24
CA ARG A 399 -15.79 -33.28 15.86
C ARG A 399 -16.73 -34.25 16.58
N LEU A 400 -16.97 -35.43 16.02
CA LEU A 400 -17.82 -36.45 16.65
C LEU A 400 -17.19 -37.12 17.89
N LYS A 401 -15.86 -37.08 18.04
CA LYS A 401 -15.15 -37.70 19.18
C LYS A 401 -15.00 -36.75 20.37
N ALA A 402 -14.94 -35.44 20.14
CA ALA A 402 -14.83 -34.42 21.19
C ALA A 402 -16.23 -33.97 21.63
N ARG A 403 -16.78 -34.56 22.69
CA ARG A 403 -17.96 -34.01 23.39
C ARG A 403 -17.59 -32.71 24.14
N ASN A 404 -17.23 -31.65 23.40
CA ASN A 404 -16.87 -30.34 23.95
C ASN A 404 -17.76 -29.24 23.37
N ARG A 405 -18.25 -28.32 24.21
CA ARG A 405 -19.14 -27.21 23.82
C ARG A 405 -18.50 -26.20 22.85
N LYS A 406 -17.18 -26.22 22.70
CA LYS A 406 -16.40 -25.43 21.72
C LYS A 406 -16.44 -26.01 20.27
N MET A 407 -17.30 -27.00 19.99
CA MET A 407 -17.36 -27.72 18.70
C MET A 407 -17.80 -26.88 17.48
N PHE A 408 -18.36 -25.70 17.72
CA PHE A 408 -18.97 -24.84 16.69
C PHE A 408 -18.07 -23.69 16.23
N GLU A 409 -16.96 -23.47 16.92
CA GLU A 409 -16.07 -22.35 16.66
C GLU A 409 -14.88 -22.78 15.81
N GLU A 410 -14.36 -21.86 15.00
CA GLU A 410 -13.11 -22.07 14.28
C GLU A 410 -11.95 -22.12 15.27
N THR A 411 -11.14 -23.17 15.19
CA THR A 411 -9.91 -23.29 15.97
C THR A 411 -8.77 -22.65 15.17
N PHE A 412 -8.11 -21.68 15.79
CA PHE A 412 -6.95 -21.00 15.27
C PHE A 412 -5.70 -21.59 15.90
N LEU A 413 -4.63 -21.73 15.11
CA LEU A 413 -3.32 -22.15 15.58
C LEU A 413 -2.36 -20.96 15.49
N SER A 414 -1.67 -20.68 16.59
CA SER A 414 -0.60 -19.69 16.67
C SER A 414 0.66 -20.15 15.93
N SER A 415 1.70 -19.30 15.91
CA SER A 415 2.97 -19.64 15.27
C SER A 415 3.67 -20.82 15.95
N GLU A 416 3.46 -20.99 17.26
CA GLU A 416 3.96 -22.11 18.08
C GLU A 416 3.03 -23.34 18.07
N GLU A 417 2.03 -23.37 17.17
CA GLU A 417 1.00 -24.41 17.07
C GLU A 417 0.09 -24.53 18.31
N GLU A 418 -0.01 -23.48 19.13
CA GLU A 418 -0.97 -23.45 20.24
C GLU A 418 -2.39 -23.16 19.73
N PRO A 419 -3.39 -24.00 20.07
CA PRO A 419 -4.77 -23.79 19.65
C PRO A 419 -5.49 -22.78 20.54
N PHE A 420 -6.19 -21.82 19.93
CA PHE A 420 -7.10 -20.93 20.61
C PHE A 420 -8.40 -20.72 19.81
N HIS A 421 -9.38 -20.15 20.49
CA HIS A 421 -10.70 -19.82 19.97
C HIS A 421 -10.93 -18.30 20.09
N LEU A 422 -11.74 -17.70 19.24
CA LEU A 422 -12.05 -16.25 19.35
C LEU A 422 -12.73 -15.92 20.68
N SER A 423 -13.51 -16.85 21.23
CA SER A 423 -14.13 -16.78 22.54
C SER A 423 -13.15 -16.81 23.72
N ASP A 424 -11.86 -17.06 23.46
CA ASP A 424 -10.79 -16.94 24.44
C ASP A 424 -10.26 -15.50 24.56
N ILE A 425 -10.66 -14.58 23.67
CA ILE A 425 -10.31 -13.15 23.75
C ILE A 425 -11.24 -12.48 24.77
N GLU A 426 -10.69 -12.21 25.96
CA GLU A 426 -11.49 -11.68 27.07
C GLU A 426 -11.53 -10.15 27.11
N ILE A 427 -10.53 -9.48 26.54
CA ILE A 427 -10.40 -8.02 26.58
C ILE A 427 -10.08 -7.50 25.18
N ILE A 428 -10.86 -6.53 24.71
CA ILE A 428 -10.57 -5.76 23.50
C ILE A 428 -10.39 -4.29 23.91
N ILE A 429 -9.23 -3.73 23.58
CA ILE A 429 -8.88 -2.34 23.86
C ILE A 429 -8.87 -1.55 22.54
N GLY A 430 -9.68 -0.50 22.48
CA GLY A 430 -9.66 0.46 21.38
C GLY A 430 -8.72 1.64 21.66
N SER A 431 -7.94 2.03 20.67
CA SER A 431 -7.01 3.16 20.69
C SER A 431 -7.09 3.95 19.38
N GLY A 432 -6.38 5.06 19.33
CA GLY A 432 -6.35 5.97 18.20
C GLY A 432 -7.41 7.07 18.30
N GLY A 433 -7.22 8.14 17.54
CA GLY A 433 -7.98 9.40 17.73
C GLY A 433 -9.50 9.23 17.64
N ILE A 434 -9.98 8.39 16.72
CA ILE A 434 -11.42 8.16 16.51
C ILE A 434 -12.07 7.45 17.70
N ILE A 435 -11.35 6.58 18.42
CA ILE A 435 -11.90 5.84 19.57
C ILE A 435 -11.63 6.59 20.87
N ALA A 436 -10.39 7.04 21.07
CA ALA A 436 -9.95 7.67 22.31
C ALA A 436 -10.73 8.94 22.65
N HIS A 437 -11.18 9.69 21.64
CA HIS A 437 -11.95 10.94 21.80
C HIS A 437 -13.46 10.78 21.57
N SER A 438 -13.94 9.58 21.22
CA SER A 438 -15.38 9.31 21.12
C SER A 438 -16.01 9.23 22.51
N ASP A 439 -17.30 9.53 22.61
CA ASP A 439 -18.03 9.20 23.83
C ASP A 439 -18.04 7.68 24.09
N ARG A 440 -18.43 7.28 25.31
CA ARG A 440 -18.40 5.87 25.73
C ARG A 440 -19.23 4.96 24.81
N TYR A 441 -20.45 5.33 24.44
CA TYR A 441 -21.34 4.47 23.66
C TYR A 441 -20.93 4.38 22.20
N ARG A 442 -20.39 5.47 21.64
CA ARG A 442 -19.81 5.47 20.30
C ARG A 442 -18.58 4.59 20.21
N ALA A 443 -17.65 4.71 21.17
CA ALA A 443 -16.50 3.81 21.25
C ALA A 443 -16.94 2.35 21.42
N PHE A 444 -17.95 2.10 22.25
CA PHE A 444 -18.55 0.78 22.42
C PHE A 444 -19.09 0.22 21.10
N GLN A 445 -19.87 1.01 20.37
CA GLN A 445 -20.45 0.64 19.08
C GLN A 445 -19.39 0.30 18.02
N ILE A 446 -18.34 1.13 17.92
CA ILE A 446 -17.24 0.91 16.96
C ILE A 446 -16.56 -0.43 17.22
N LEU A 447 -16.19 -0.69 18.48
CA LEU A 447 -15.50 -1.92 18.86
C LEU A 447 -16.42 -3.14 18.76
N SER A 448 -17.69 -3.03 19.16
CA SER A 448 -18.65 -4.12 19.10
C SER A 448 -18.94 -4.55 17.66
N GLU A 449 -19.21 -3.59 16.77
CA GLU A 449 -19.57 -3.89 15.38
C GLU A 449 -18.34 -4.22 14.52
N GLY A 450 -17.20 -3.60 14.82
CA GLY A 450 -15.97 -3.84 14.07
C GLY A 450 -15.38 -5.23 14.34
N PHE A 451 -15.37 -5.68 15.61
CA PHE A 451 -14.81 -6.99 15.98
C PHE A 451 -15.82 -8.13 15.97
N ARG A 452 -17.10 -7.85 16.28
CA ARG A 452 -18.14 -8.86 16.55
C ARG A 452 -17.62 -9.99 17.45
N PRO A 453 -17.17 -9.69 18.68
CA PRO A 453 -16.51 -10.65 19.54
C PRO A 453 -17.46 -11.79 19.95
N SER A 454 -16.90 -12.99 20.14
CA SER A 454 -17.65 -14.18 20.57
C SER A 454 -17.46 -14.44 22.07
N GLY A 455 -18.48 -14.98 22.74
CA GLY A 455 -18.43 -15.30 24.17
C GLY A 455 -18.65 -14.07 25.06
N ILE A 456 -17.94 -13.99 26.18
CA ILE A 456 -18.05 -12.88 27.14
C ILE A 456 -16.77 -12.04 27.09
N THR A 457 -16.88 -10.84 26.55
CA THR A 457 -15.72 -9.98 26.23
C THR A 457 -15.89 -8.61 26.89
N ARG A 458 -14.85 -8.13 27.56
CA ARG A 458 -14.76 -6.78 28.10
C ARG A 458 -14.20 -5.83 27.05
N LEU A 459 -14.84 -4.68 26.88
CA LEU A 459 -14.35 -3.60 26.04
C LEU A 459 -13.74 -2.50 26.90
N ALA A 460 -12.56 -2.03 26.49
CA ALA A 460 -11.87 -0.91 27.10
C ALA A 460 -11.32 0.05 26.04
N VAL A 461 -10.92 1.25 26.46
CA VAL A 461 -10.35 2.28 25.58
C VAL A 461 -9.07 2.86 26.20
N ASP A 462 -8.02 3.03 25.39
CA ASP A 462 -6.86 3.85 25.75
C ASP A 462 -7.21 5.34 25.59
N ARG A 463 -7.68 5.95 26.69
CA ARG A 463 -8.10 7.35 26.70
C ARG A 463 -6.92 8.28 26.55
N ASN A 464 -7.11 9.28 25.68
CA ASN A 464 -6.09 10.27 25.32
C ASN A 464 -4.85 9.70 24.63
N PHE A 465 -4.87 8.42 24.22
CA PHE A 465 -3.84 7.76 23.41
C PHE A 465 -2.43 7.89 24.01
N ARG A 466 -2.24 7.25 25.17
CA ARG A 466 -1.00 7.38 25.99
C ARG A 466 -0.22 6.08 26.13
N SER A 467 -0.71 4.98 25.56
CA SER A 467 0.02 3.71 25.52
C SER A 467 1.46 3.83 24.98
N PRO A 468 1.79 4.64 23.95
CA PRO A 468 3.18 4.76 23.49
C PRO A 468 4.08 5.40 24.55
N HIS A 469 3.60 6.45 25.23
CA HIS A 469 4.34 7.16 26.28
C HIS A 469 4.69 6.23 27.45
N LEU A 470 3.73 5.43 27.89
CA LEU A 470 3.94 4.49 28.99
C LEU A 470 4.76 3.28 28.55
N GLY A 471 4.68 2.91 27.27
CA GLY A 471 5.56 1.95 26.62
C GLY A 471 7.04 2.28 26.75
N VAL A 472 7.46 3.50 26.39
CA VAL A 472 8.86 3.92 26.55
C VAL A 472 9.26 4.10 28.01
N LEU A 473 8.33 4.53 28.88
CA LEU A 473 8.57 4.57 30.32
C LEU A 473 8.88 3.19 30.89
N SER A 474 8.26 2.14 30.34
CA SER A 474 8.39 0.78 30.85
C SER A 474 9.80 0.18 30.74
N GLU A 475 10.64 0.71 29.84
CA GLU A 475 12.07 0.34 29.76
C GLU A 475 12.88 0.83 30.97
N ILE A 476 12.38 1.85 31.66
CA ILE A 476 13.03 2.49 32.81
C ILE A 476 12.35 2.07 34.11
N ASP A 477 11.01 2.09 34.14
CA ASP A 477 10.20 1.75 35.31
C ASP A 477 8.90 1.05 34.88
N SER A 478 8.97 -0.26 34.67
CA SER A 478 7.85 -1.08 34.19
C SER A 478 6.66 -1.07 35.14
N LYS A 479 6.90 -0.95 36.46
CA LYS A 479 5.82 -0.90 37.45
C LYS A 479 5.08 0.43 37.37
N ALA A 480 5.79 1.56 37.42
CA ALA A 480 5.15 2.87 37.33
C ALA A 480 4.41 3.05 36.00
N ALA A 481 4.96 2.53 34.90
CA ALA A 481 4.29 2.54 33.60
C ALA A 481 2.96 1.76 33.61
N LEU A 482 2.95 0.55 34.17
CA LEU A 482 1.74 -0.27 34.25
C LEU A 482 0.69 0.35 35.19
N ASP A 483 1.11 0.82 36.37
CA ASP A 483 0.21 1.48 37.34
C ASP A 483 -0.47 2.70 36.68
N LEU A 484 0.31 3.57 36.01
CA LEU A 484 -0.22 4.74 35.28
C LEU A 484 -1.11 4.34 34.09
N PHE A 485 -0.82 3.23 33.41
CA PHE A 485 -1.64 2.77 32.29
C PHE A 485 -3.04 2.36 32.75
N ILE A 486 -3.09 1.57 33.82
CA ILE A 486 -4.36 1.11 34.41
C ILE A 486 -5.14 2.27 35.03
N GLU A 487 -4.46 3.16 35.76
CA GLU A 487 -5.13 4.20 36.54
C GLU A 487 -5.53 5.42 35.72
N GLU A 488 -4.72 5.84 34.74
CA GLU A 488 -4.87 7.14 34.05
C GLU A 488 -5.25 7.02 32.57
N CYS A 489 -5.10 5.84 31.95
CA CYS A 489 -5.29 5.66 30.51
C CYS A 489 -6.43 4.71 30.17
N LEU A 490 -6.50 3.55 30.83
CA LEU A 490 -7.48 2.53 30.50
C LEU A 490 -8.85 2.84 31.09
N GLU A 491 -9.87 3.03 30.24
CA GLU A 491 -11.27 3.11 30.65
C GLU A 491 -12.02 1.85 30.20
N ASP A 492 -12.54 1.05 31.13
CA ASP A 492 -13.51 0.00 30.81
C ASP A 492 -14.86 0.63 30.43
N ILE A 493 -15.34 0.33 29.22
CA ILE A 493 -16.54 0.96 28.65
C ILE A 493 -17.78 0.06 28.68
N GLY A 494 -17.61 -1.26 28.81
CA GLY A 494 -18.71 -2.21 28.94
C GLY A 494 -18.34 -3.64 28.59
N TRP A 495 -19.35 -4.51 28.56
CA TRP A 495 -19.22 -5.93 28.25
C TRP A 495 -20.11 -6.32 27.06
N ILE A 496 -19.65 -7.30 26.29
CA ILE A 496 -20.43 -7.98 25.27
C ILE A 496 -20.59 -9.44 25.68
N ILE A 497 -21.81 -9.93 25.60
CA ILE A 497 -22.16 -11.35 25.71
C ILE A 497 -22.71 -11.76 24.35
N SER A 498 -21.91 -12.42 23.53
CA SER A 498 -22.32 -12.91 22.22
C SER A 498 -22.30 -14.44 22.18
N PRO A 499 -23.47 -15.09 22.31
CA PRO A 499 -23.56 -16.53 22.18
C PRO A 499 -23.26 -16.97 20.74
N PHE A 500 -22.58 -18.11 20.61
CA PHE A 500 -22.24 -18.69 19.32
C PHE A 500 -22.64 -20.16 19.25
N GLY A 501 -22.95 -20.62 18.05
CA GLY A 501 -23.53 -21.93 17.80
C GLY A 501 -24.19 -21.95 16.43
N LYS A 502 -24.98 -22.99 16.15
CA LYS A 502 -25.83 -23.04 14.96
C LYS A 502 -27.27 -22.76 15.36
N PHE A 503 -27.79 -21.63 14.93
CA PHE A 503 -29.16 -21.20 15.20
C PHE A 503 -29.61 -20.21 14.12
N ASP A 504 -30.91 -20.23 13.83
CA ASP A 504 -31.57 -19.31 12.89
C ASP A 504 -32.30 -18.18 13.65
N GLU A 505 -32.82 -17.20 12.92
CA GLU A 505 -33.63 -16.12 13.50
C GLU A 505 -34.88 -16.69 14.19
N GLY A 506 -35.09 -16.33 15.46
CA GLY A 506 -36.22 -16.80 16.27
C GLY A 506 -36.00 -18.08 17.08
N ASP A 507 -34.88 -18.79 16.92
CA ASP A 507 -34.52 -19.94 17.78
C ASP A 507 -34.22 -19.47 19.21
N ASP A 508 -34.53 -20.26 20.24
CA ASP A 508 -34.19 -19.94 21.64
C ASP A 508 -32.68 -20.05 21.87
N ILE A 509 -32.03 -18.98 22.37
CA ILE A 509 -30.56 -18.89 22.46
C ILE A 509 -30.07 -18.83 23.90
N LEU A 510 -30.62 -17.90 24.68
CA LEU A 510 -30.07 -17.55 25.99
C LEU A 510 -31.17 -17.07 26.94
N GLU A 511 -31.22 -17.68 28.12
CA GLU A 511 -31.98 -17.15 29.26
C GLU A 511 -31.03 -16.41 30.21
N ILE A 512 -31.42 -15.20 30.60
CA ILE A 512 -30.66 -14.32 31.50
C ILE A 512 -31.53 -14.01 32.71
N ILE A 513 -30.94 -14.10 33.91
CA ILE A 513 -31.59 -13.71 35.16
C ILE A 513 -30.67 -12.74 35.91
N ASP A 514 -31.13 -11.51 36.17
CA ASP A 514 -30.41 -10.59 37.07
C ASP A 514 -30.77 -10.92 38.52
N ARG A 515 -29.80 -11.45 39.27
CA ARG A 515 -29.98 -11.86 40.67
C ARG A 515 -30.26 -10.69 41.61
N ASN A 516 -29.92 -9.45 41.23
CA ASN A 516 -30.16 -8.28 42.06
C ASN A 516 -31.61 -7.81 41.96
N THR A 517 -32.18 -7.81 40.75
CA THR A 517 -33.54 -7.30 40.49
C THR A 517 -34.61 -8.39 40.39
N GLY A 518 -34.21 -9.63 40.10
CA GLY A 518 -35.11 -10.75 39.78
C GLY A 518 -35.67 -10.70 38.36
N ASN A 519 -35.24 -9.72 37.53
CA ASN A 519 -35.64 -9.65 36.13
C ASN A 519 -35.08 -10.83 35.34
N SER A 520 -35.86 -11.33 34.39
CA SER A 520 -35.47 -12.41 33.50
C SER A 520 -35.80 -12.07 32.06
N TRP A 521 -34.88 -12.41 31.16
CA TRP A 521 -35.01 -12.24 29.72
C TRP A 521 -34.75 -13.57 29.03
N LYS A 522 -35.58 -13.88 28.03
CA LYS A 522 -35.36 -14.98 27.10
C LYS A 522 -35.12 -14.39 25.73
N LEU A 523 -33.96 -14.70 25.15
CA LEU A 523 -33.49 -14.12 23.91
C LEU A 523 -33.45 -15.18 22.82
N SER A 524 -33.90 -14.78 21.64
CA SER A 524 -33.92 -15.59 20.44
C SER A 524 -32.85 -15.15 19.43
N GLY A 525 -32.59 -15.96 18.40
CA GLY A 525 -31.66 -15.63 17.34
C GLY A 525 -32.05 -14.31 16.66
N GLY A 526 -31.11 -13.37 16.59
CA GLY A 526 -31.32 -12.02 16.04
C GLY A 526 -31.65 -10.94 17.09
N ASP A 527 -31.91 -11.33 18.33
CA ASP A 527 -32.20 -10.38 19.41
C ASP A 527 -30.95 -9.61 19.86
N LEU A 528 -31.20 -8.37 20.30
CA LEU A 528 -30.21 -7.48 20.90
C LEU A 528 -30.81 -6.92 22.20
N LEU A 529 -30.10 -7.09 23.30
CA LEU A 529 -30.49 -6.54 24.60
C LEU A 529 -29.35 -5.70 25.17
N PHE A 530 -29.63 -4.44 25.50
CA PHE A 530 -28.65 -3.55 26.12
C PHE A 530 -29.07 -3.20 27.55
N LEU A 531 -28.19 -3.52 28.50
CA LEU A 531 -28.37 -3.25 29.93
C LEU A 531 -27.42 -2.13 30.34
N ASN A 532 -27.92 -0.90 30.45
CA ASN A 532 -27.09 0.28 30.63
C ASN A 532 -26.32 0.30 31.99
N SER A 533 -26.92 -0.22 33.06
CA SER A 533 -26.32 -0.23 34.41
C SER A 533 -25.67 -1.56 34.81
N GLY A 534 -25.48 -2.47 33.86
CA GLY A 534 -25.01 -3.82 34.16
C GLY A 534 -25.99 -4.62 35.02
N GLY A 535 -25.46 -5.49 35.86
CA GLY A 535 -26.24 -6.35 36.75
C GLY A 535 -25.45 -7.55 37.25
N ASN A 536 -26.12 -8.38 38.06
CA ASN A 536 -25.60 -9.63 38.59
C ASN A 536 -26.21 -10.80 37.81
N LEU A 537 -25.75 -10.96 36.57
CA LEU A 537 -26.39 -11.75 35.53
C LEU A 537 -26.01 -13.23 35.63
N GLU A 538 -27.01 -14.10 35.72
CA GLU A 538 -26.89 -15.54 35.53
C GLU A 538 -27.32 -15.89 34.10
N LEU A 539 -26.45 -16.63 33.39
CA LEU A 539 -26.54 -16.89 31.95
C LEU A 539 -26.75 -18.38 31.71
N THR A 540 -27.85 -18.75 31.06
CA THR A 540 -28.20 -20.13 30.74
C THR A 540 -28.38 -20.27 29.22
N PRO A 541 -27.33 -20.67 28.49
CA PRO A 541 -27.43 -20.90 27.04
C PRO A 541 -28.25 -22.16 26.74
N ASP A 542 -28.89 -22.19 25.58
CA ASP A 542 -29.57 -23.39 25.05
C ASP A 542 -28.56 -24.52 24.71
N ASP A 543 -29.04 -25.74 24.50
CA ASP A 543 -28.24 -26.96 24.31
C ASP A 543 -27.28 -26.87 23.10
N ASN A 544 -27.64 -26.12 22.06
CA ASN A 544 -26.85 -25.95 20.84
C ASN A 544 -26.02 -24.65 20.81
N VAL A 545 -25.97 -23.93 21.93
CA VAL A 545 -25.34 -22.61 22.04
C VAL A 545 -24.21 -22.66 23.08
N SER A 546 -23.16 -21.86 22.84
CA SER A 546 -22.01 -21.75 23.73
C SER A 546 -21.69 -20.27 24.02
N LEU A 547 -21.15 -20.03 25.21
CA LEU A 547 -20.56 -18.76 25.63
C LEU A 547 -19.02 -18.86 25.75
N GLY A 548 -18.42 -19.93 25.21
CA GLY A 548 -16.97 -20.16 25.27
C GLY A 548 -16.54 -20.82 26.58
N ASN A 549 -15.76 -20.12 27.40
CA ASN A 549 -15.07 -20.65 28.59
C ASN A 549 -15.98 -21.05 29.77
N GLY A 550 -17.29 -21.19 29.55
CA GLY A 550 -18.22 -21.70 30.54
C GLY A 550 -18.57 -20.73 31.66
N ARG A 551 -18.24 -19.43 31.52
CA ARG A 551 -18.75 -18.38 32.41
C ARG A 551 -20.27 -18.32 32.27
N SER A 552 -20.98 -18.80 33.28
CA SER A 552 -22.45 -18.71 33.39
C SER A 552 -22.90 -17.52 34.24
N HIS A 553 -21.97 -16.62 34.58
CA HIS A 553 -22.22 -15.54 35.50
C HIS A 553 -21.35 -14.31 35.19
N LEU A 554 -21.96 -13.13 35.23
CA LEU A 554 -21.28 -11.84 35.10
C LEU A 554 -21.86 -10.87 36.13
N ASN A 555 -21.01 -10.33 37.01
CA ASN A 555 -21.40 -9.28 37.95
C ASN A 555 -20.63 -8.00 37.61
N THR A 556 -21.34 -6.95 37.20
CA THR A 556 -20.75 -5.69 36.72
C THR A 556 -21.70 -4.52 36.90
N GLU A 557 -21.15 -3.33 37.12
CA GLU A 557 -21.90 -2.06 37.09
C GLU A 557 -21.78 -1.34 35.73
N LEU A 558 -20.97 -1.90 34.82
CA LEU A 558 -20.79 -1.36 33.48
C LEU A 558 -21.89 -1.82 32.51
N PRO A 559 -22.14 -1.09 31.42
CA PRO A 559 -23.10 -1.50 30.40
C PRO A 559 -22.81 -2.90 29.84
N VAL A 560 -23.86 -3.66 29.54
CA VAL A 560 -23.76 -5.00 28.94
C VAL A 560 -24.62 -5.06 27.67
N LEU A 561 -24.01 -5.36 26.53
CA LEU A 561 -24.71 -5.72 25.30
C LEU A 561 -24.77 -7.25 25.21
N ILE A 562 -25.97 -7.79 25.03
CA ILE A 562 -26.19 -9.17 24.66
C ILE A 562 -26.53 -9.22 23.18
N ASP A 563 -25.67 -9.90 22.41
CA ASP A 563 -25.71 -9.93 20.95
C ASP A 563 -25.96 -11.36 20.43
N CYS A 564 -27.23 -11.65 20.12
CA CYS A 564 -27.68 -12.93 19.59
C CYS A 564 -27.74 -12.96 18.05
N ARG A 565 -27.03 -12.06 17.35
CA ARG A 565 -27.01 -12.03 15.87
C ARG A 565 -26.16 -13.13 15.24
N GLY A 566 -25.39 -13.89 16.01
CA GLY A 566 -24.49 -14.93 15.49
C GLY A 566 -23.25 -14.38 14.76
N HIS A 567 -22.48 -15.28 14.15
CA HIS A 567 -21.19 -14.99 13.50
C HIS A 567 -21.04 -15.73 12.16
N GLY A 568 -20.14 -15.25 11.30
CA GLY A 568 -19.84 -15.88 10.00
C GLY A 568 -20.94 -15.67 8.96
N ASP A 569 -21.01 -16.59 7.98
CA ASP A 569 -21.95 -16.50 6.85
C ASP A 569 -23.43 -16.64 7.28
N ASP A 570 -23.67 -17.24 8.45
CA ASP A 570 -25.00 -17.43 9.03
C ASP A 570 -25.42 -16.26 9.97
N ALA A 571 -24.60 -15.20 10.07
CA ALA A 571 -24.90 -14.06 10.93
C ALA A 571 -26.10 -13.25 10.43
N ILE A 572 -26.98 -12.87 11.37
CA ILE A 572 -28.13 -12.02 11.10
C ILE A 572 -27.66 -10.57 10.96
N GLU A 573 -27.88 -10.00 9.78
CA GLU A 573 -27.45 -8.64 9.43
C GLU A 573 -28.41 -7.58 9.98
N LYS A 574 -28.16 -7.16 11.22
CA LYS A 574 -28.90 -6.07 11.87
C LYS A 574 -27.96 -5.15 12.66
N PRO A 575 -27.51 -4.02 12.10
CA PRO A 575 -26.63 -3.09 12.80
C PRO A 575 -27.25 -2.50 14.08
N LEU A 576 -26.41 -2.18 15.07
CA LEU A 576 -26.79 -1.51 16.32
C LEU A 576 -27.44 -0.16 16.06
N ALA A 577 -26.98 0.58 15.05
CA ALA A 577 -27.55 1.87 14.65
C ALA A 577 -29.04 1.78 14.26
N SER A 578 -29.48 0.62 13.74
CA SER A 578 -30.86 0.33 13.34
C SER A 578 -31.57 -0.66 14.28
N SER A 579 -30.98 -0.96 15.43
CA SER A 579 -31.51 -1.94 16.39
C SER A 579 -32.75 -1.45 17.17
N GLY A 580 -32.97 -0.14 17.23
CA GLY A 580 -33.97 0.50 18.09
C GLY A 580 -33.50 0.72 19.54
N ILE A 581 -32.25 0.38 19.88
CA ILE A 581 -31.65 0.69 21.18
C ILE A 581 -31.35 2.20 21.24
N PRO A 582 -31.93 2.97 22.18
CA PRO A 582 -31.82 4.43 22.21
C PRO A 582 -30.38 4.96 22.22
N GLU A 583 -29.47 4.29 22.94
CA GLU A 583 -28.06 4.67 23.06
C GLU A 583 -27.27 4.58 21.74
N PHE A 584 -27.72 3.75 20.80
CA PHE A 584 -27.11 3.59 19.48
C PHE A 584 -27.93 4.25 18.35
N THR A 585 -29.11 4.78 18.67
CA THR A 585 -30.00 5.42 17.69
C THR A 585 -29.59 6.88 17.47
N HIS A 586 -29.64 7.34 16.21
CA HIS A 586 -29.26 8.69 15.84
C HIS A 586 -30.50 9.59 15.68
N THR A 587 -30.41 10.83 16.12
CA THR A 587 -31.48 11.84 15.97
C THR A 587 -31.36 12.65 14.66
N ILE A 588 -30.24 12.53 13.96
CA ILE A 588 -29.94 13.27 12.73
C ILE A 588 -30.58 12.56 11.53
N SER A 589 -31.37 13.30 10.76
CA SER A 589 -32.05 12.78 9.58
C SER A 589 -31.32 13.03 8.26
N GLU A 590 -30.43 14.02 8.19
CA GLU A 590 -29.75 14.42 6.95
C GLU A 590 -28.26 14.61 7.18
N PHE A 591 -27.45 14.26 6.18
CA PHE A 591 -26.02 14.47 6.21
C PHE A 591 -25.63 15.89 5.79
N VAL A 592 -24.80 16.56 6.60
CA VAL A 592 -24.26 17.89 6.30
C VAL A 592 -22.79 17.94 6.70
N HIS A 593 -21.90 18.27 5.76
CA HIS A 593 -20.50 18.52 6.08
C HIS A 593 -20.15 20.01 5.99
N ALA A 594 -19.12 20.41 6.71
CA ALA A 594 -18.58 21.76 6.79
C ALA A 594 -17.19 21.88 6.14
N ILE A 595 -16.70 20.82 5.48
CA ILE A 595 -15.47 20.91 4.68
C ILE A 595 -15.67 21.97 3.59
N HIS A 596 -14.92 23.06 3.72
CA HIS A 596 -14.69 24.05 2.68
C HIS A 596 -13.24 23.91 2.22
N PRO A 597 -13.00 23.37 1.03
CA PRO A 597 -11.66 23.16 0.46
C PRO A 597 -10.83 24.45 0.51
N GLU A 598 -9.60 24.39 1.03
CA GLU A 598 -8.62 25.44 0.73
C GLU A 598 -8.35 25.44 -0.79
N HIS A 599 -8.31 26.64 -1.36
CA HIS A 599 -8.29 26.84 -2.80
C HIS A 599 -6.93 26.55 -3.41
N GLY A 600 -6.90 26.39 -4.74
CA GLY A 600 -5.65 26.26 -5.47
C GLY A 600 -4.70 27.45 -5.23
N GLU A 601 -3.43 27.15 -4.99
CA GLU A 601 -2.42 28.17 -4.69
C GLU A 601 -1.80 28.70 -5.99
N LEU A 602 -1.78 30.03 -6.15
CA LEU A 602 -1.11 30.71 -7.25
C LEU A 602 0.32 31.09 -6.86
N ILE A 603 1.29 30.56 -7.60
CA ILE A 603 2.72 30.81 -7.39
C ILE A 603 3.29 31.41 -8.67
N THR A 604 3.77 32.65 -8.58
CA THR A 604 4.44 33.32 -9.72
C THR A 604 5.94 33.36 -9.48
N GLY A 605 6.72 32.84 -10.42
CA GLY A 605 8.17 32.80 -10.27
C GLY A 605 8.89 32.06 -11.37
N GLU A 606 10.17 31.78 -11.11
CA GLU A 606 10.95 30.85 -11.92
C GLU A 606 10.59 29.41 -11.54
N TRP A 607 10.54 28.55 -12.52
CA TRP A 607 10.29 27.12 -12.35
C TRP A 607 11.33 26.30 -13.10
N ASP A 608 11.48 25.04 -12.66
CA ASP A 608 12.44 24.08 -13.18
C ASP A 608 11.79 22.69 -13.20
N MET A 609 11.82 22.01 -14.35
CA MET A 609 11.16 20.72 -14.57
C MET A 609 12.10 19.71 -15.22
N ASP A 610 12.15 18.51 -14.66
CA ASP A 610 12.89 17.37 -15.18
C ASP A 610 11.98 16.52 -16.08
N TYR A 611 12.34 16.37 -17.35
CA TYR A 611 11.73 15.42 -18.28
C TYR A 611 12.64 14.21 -18.44
N ARG A 612 12.12 13.01 -18.19
CA ARG A 612 12.90 11.77 -18.20
C ARG A 612 12.34 10.75 -19.18
N LEU A 613 13.22 10.17 -19.98
CA LEU A 613 12.90 8.98 -20.75
C LEU A 613 12.91 7.75 -19.83
N PRO A 614 11.92 6.85 -19.97
CA PRO A 614 11.83 5.64 -19.15
C PRO A 614 13.02 4.70 -19.35
N TYR A 615 13.59 4.66 -20.55
CA TYR A 615 14.81 3.94 -20.88
C TYR A 615 15.64 4.75 -21.88
N LYS A 616 16.91 4.35 -22.09
CA LYS A 616 17.83 5.06 -22.98
C LYS A 616 17.17 5.33 -24.34
N GLY A 617 17.26 6.56 -24.81
CA GLY A 617 16.66 6.97 -26.07
C GLY A 617 17.44 8.08 -26.73
N HIS A 618 16.89 8.63 -27.80
CA HIS A 618 17.51 9.74 -28.49
C HIS A 618 16.88 11.05 -28.03
N LEU A 619 17.70 12.00 -27.60
CA LEU A 619 17.27 13.35 -27.27
C LEU A 619 17.43 14.26 -28.50
N PHE A 620 16.44 15.09 -28.76
CA PHE A 620 16.38 15.98 -29.93
C PHE A 620 16.83 17.41 -29.63
N VAL A 621 17.14 17.71 -28.36
CA VAL A 621 17.49 19.05 -27.87
C VAL A 621 18.83 19.08 -27.16
N ASN A 622 19.44 20.25 -27.10
CA ASN A 622 20.71 20.55 -26.43
C ASN A 622 20.53 21.63 -25.36
N ALA A 623 21.49 21.73 -24.45
CA ALA A 623 21.51 22.82 -23.46
C ALA A 623 21.57 24.19 -24.16
N GLY A 624 20.67 25.09 -23.77
CA GLY A 624 20.47 26.42 -24.35
C GLY A 624 19.35 26.50 -25.39
N ASP A 625 18.82 25.36 -25.88
CA ASP A 625 17.73 25.36 -26.85
C ASP A 625 16.44 25.94 -26.24
N GLN A 626 15.69 26.69 -27.03
CA GLN A 626 14.33 27.13 -26.68
C GLN A 626 13.35 26.04 -27.08
N VAL A 627 12.44 25.70 -26.17
CA VAL A 627 11.40 24.68 -26.39
C VAL A 627 10.03 25.30 -26.15
N GLU A 628 9.07 24.87 -26.96
CA GLU A 628 7.66 25.27 -26.86
C GLU A 628 6.79 24.06 -26.48
N HIS A 629 5.52 24.31 -26.15
CA HIS A 629 4.54 23.25 -25.89
C HIS A 629 4.45 22.23 -27.03
N GLY A 630 4.33 20.95 -26.70
CA GLY A 630 4.30 19.85 -27.65
C GLY A 630 5.65 19.52 -28.30
N THR A 631 6.74 20.23 -27.97
CA THR A 631 8.08 19.90 -28.47
C THR A 631 8.45 18.49 -28.03
N VAL A 632 8.84 17.63 -28.97
CA VAL A 632 9.38 16.31 -28.63
C VAL A 632 10.83 16.50 -28.18
N LEU A 633 11.07 16.37 -26.87
CA LEU A 633 12.40 16.50 -26.28
C LEU A 633 13.27 15.28 -26.57
N GLY A 634 12.66 14.12 -26.68
CA GLY A 634 13.33 12.87 -27.01
C GLY A 634 12.36 11.73 -27.22
N GLU A 635 12.89 10.57 -27.65
CA GLU A 635 12.10 9.35 -27.78
C GLU A 635 12.91 8.10 -27.40
N ASN A 636 12.22 7.16 -26.75
CA ASN A 636 12.68 5.80 -26.55
C ASN A 636 11.99 4.89 -27.56
N ARG A 637 12.76 4.24 -28.44
CA ARG A 637 12.24 3.34 -29.49
C ARG A 637 12.28 1.87 -29.12
N PHE A 638 13.06 1.48 -28.12
CA PHE A 638 13.29 0.07 -27.86
C PHE A 638 13.05 -0.24 -26.40
N ASP A 639 12.32 -1.32 -26.16
CA ASP A 639 12.29 -1.98 -24.87
C ASP A 639 13.71 -2.37 -24.44
N PRO A 640 13.95 -2.53 -23.12
CA PRO A 640 15.14 -3.22 -22.65
C PRO A 640 15.25 -4.62 -23.27
N PRO A 641 16.42 -5.00 -23.84
CA PRO A 641 16.60 -6.29 -24.50
C PRO A 641 16.25 -7.43 -23.54
N ARG A 642 15.55 -8.46 -24.05
CA ARG A 642 15.17 -9.63 -23.24
C ARG A 642 16.41 -10.40 -22.78
N LEU A 643 16.33 -10.98 -21.59
CA LEU A 643 17.29 -11.98 -21.11
C LEU A 643 16.69 -13.38 -21.29
N TYR A 644 17.52 -14.27 -21.80
CA TYR A 644 17.23 -15.69 -21.89
C TYR A 644 18.23 -16.44 -21.01
N MET A 645 17.72 -17.25 -20.08
CA MET A 645 18.54 -18.13 -19.26
C MET A 645 18.32 -19.57 -19.69
N ILE A 646 19.41 -20.22 -20.09
CA ILE A 646 19.43 -21.62 -20.49
C ILE A 646 20.15 -22.40 -19.39
N ASP A 647 19.43 -23.27 -18.68
CA ASP A 647 20.00 -24.16 -17.67
C ASP A 647 20.39 -25.50 -18.30
N LEU A 648 21.69 -25.76 -18.40
CA LEU A 648 22.23 -27.01 -18.93
C LEU A 648 21.88 -28.24 -18.07
N ASN A 649 21.46 -28.07 -16.82
CA ASN A 649 21.01 -29.17 -15.96
C ASN A 649 19.53 -29.51 -16.12
N ARG A 650 18.77 -28.72 -16.87
CA ARG A 650 17.33 -28.95 -17.15
C ARG A 650 17.09 -29.31 -18.61
N ILE A 651 18.11 -29.86 -19.28
CA ILE A 651 17.98 -30.28 -20.68
C ILE A 651 16.98 -31.44 -20.76
N PRO A 652 15.91 -31.34 -21.57
CA PRO A 652 14.95 -32.42 -21.75
C PRO A 652 15.64 -33.72 -22.18
N GLY A 653 15.42 -34.81 -21.42
CA GLY A 653 16.03 -36.12 -21.67
C GLY A 653 17.43 -36.32 -21.07
N TYR A 654 17.89 -35.41 -20.20
CA TYR A 654 19.17 -35.52 -19.49
C TYR A 654 19.01 -35.22 -17.99
N ASP A 655 18.67 -36.25 -17.20
CA ASP A 655 18.31 -36.12 -15.78
C ASP A 655 19.51 -36.11 -14.80
N ARG A 656 20.73 -35.79 -15.27
CA ARG A 656 21.94 -35.76 -14.42
C ARG A 656 22.48 -34.34 -14.28
N HIS A 657 22.70 -33.92 -13.04
CA HIS A 657 23.46 -32.70 -12.74
C HIS A 657 24.91 -32.82 -13.23
N LEU A 658 25.31 -31.86 -14.08
CA LEU A 658 26.66 -31.75 -14.62
C LEU A 658 27.56 -31.09 -13.58
N THR A 659 28.77 -31.63 -13.40
CA THR A 659 29.81 -30.96 -12.61
C THR A 659 30.35 -29.72 -13.34
N PRO A 660 30.91 -28.72 -12.63
CA PRO A 660 31.50 -27.53 -13.26
C PRO A 660 32.57 -27.84 -14.31
N GLU A 661 33.30 -28.95 -14.14
CA GLU A 661 34.31 -29.43 -15.08
C GLU A 661 33.69 -30.05 -16.33
N GLU A 662 32.65 -30.88 -16.17
CA GLU A 662 31.87 -31.42 -17.30
C GLU A 662 31.25 -30.27 -18.12
N ILE A 663 30.63 -29.29 -17.46
CA ILE A 663 30.08 -28.08 -18.10
C ILE A 663 31.15 -27.37 -18.93
N ARG A 664 32.31 -27.07 -18.32
CA ARG A 664 33.38 -26.36 -19.03
C ARG A 664 33.90 -27.16 -20.24
N SER A 665 33.98 -28.48 -20.11
CA SER A 665 34.51 -29.35 -21.17
C SER A 665 33.57 -29.54 -22.38
N GLY A 666 32.25 -29.41 -22.17
CA GLY A 666 31.25 -29.61 -23.21
C GLY A 666 30.74 -28.31 -23.86
N LEU A 667 31.03 -27.13 -23.31
CA LEU A 667 30.60 -25.85 -23.88
C LEU A 667 31.21 -25.60 -25.27
N LEU A 668 30.36 -25.21 -26.21
CA LEU A 668 30.72 -24.90 -27.60
C LEU A 668 30.76 -23.39 -27.88
N ILE A 669 30.40 -22.59 -26.89
CA ILE A 669 30.29 -21.13 -26.94
C ILE A 669 31.07 -20.48 -25.79
N LYS A 670 31.37 -19.20 -25.93
CA LYS A 670 32.03 -18.35 -24.94
C LYS A 670 31.23 -17.09 -24.68
N GLU A 671 31.50 -16.43 -23.56
CA GLU A 671 30.98 -15.10 -23.29
C GLU A 671 31.35 -14.12 -24.40
N GLY A 672 30.40 -13.30 -24.83
CA GLY A 672 30.51 -12.37 -25.96
C GLY A 672 30.03 -12.93 -27.30
N ASP A 673 29.91 -14.25 -27.45
CA ASP A 673 29.50 -14.89 -28.70
C ASP A 673 28.06 -14.54 -29.09
N LYS A 674 27.81 -14.40 -30.40
CA LYS A 674 26.45 -14.26 -30.95
C LYS A 674 25.90 -15.64 -31.32
N VAL A 675 24.81 -16.02 -30.70
CA VAL A 675 24.13 -17.31 -30.87
C VAL A 675 22.86 -17.09 -31.70
N LYS A 676 22.71 -17.86 -32.78
CA LYS A 676 21.48 -17.89 -33.59
C LYS A 676 20.55 -18.99 -33.09
N LEU A 677 19.27 -18.92 -33.46
CA LEU A 677 18.32 -20.01 -33.25
C LEU A 677 18.88 -21.34 -33.79
N ASN A 678 18.80 -22.41 -32.98
CA ASN A 678 19.36 -23.74 -33.21
C ASN A 678 20.89 -23.81 -33.33
N SER A 679 21.65 -22.81 -32.86
CA SER A 679 23.12 -22.94 -32.78
C SER A 679 23.52 -23.92 -31.68
N PRO A 680 24.52 -24.77 -31.89
CA PRO A 680 24.96 -25.72 -30.87
C PRO A 680 25.58 -24.97 -29.69
N LEU A 681 25.11 -25.25 -28.47
CA LEU A 681 25.54 -24.60 -27.23
C LEU A 681 26.47 -25.49 -26.40
N TYR A 682 26.12 -26.77 -26.30
CA TYR A 682 26.80 -27.71 -25.42
C TYR A 682 26.78 -29.11 -26.01
N LYS A 683 27.90 -29.84 -25.91
CA LYS A 683 28.03 -31.23 -26.33
C LYS A 683 28.29 -32.12 -25.14
N VAL A 684 27.42 -33.11 -24.94
CA VAL A 684 27.66 -34.21 -23.99
C VAL A 684 28.55 -35.23 -24.69
N ASN A 685 29.75 -35.49 -24.14
CA ASN A 685 30.63 -36.57 -24.61
C ASN A 685 30.62 -37.70 -23.57
N ARG A 686 30.13 -38.89 -23.93
CA ARG A 686 30.12 -40.05 -23.02
C ARG A 686 31.14 -41.10 -23.46
N LYS A 687 32.22 -41.31 -22.69
CA LYS A 687 33.13 -42.45 -22.90
C LYS A 687 32.62 -43.67 -22.12
N GLY A 688 32.00 -44.65 -22.80
CA GLY A 688 31.51 -45.91 -22.21
C GLY A 688 30.75 -46.82 -23.19
N LEU A 689 30.46 -48.08 -22.81
CA LEU A 689 29.93 -49.15 -23.67
C LEU A 689 28.53 -48.90 -24.29
N GLN A 690 27.75 -47.96 -23.73
CA GLN A 690 26.47 -47.46 -24.29
C GLN A 690 26.51 -45.91 -24.36
N GLY A 691 27.59 -45.38 -24.92
CA GLY A 691 27.74 -43.93 -25.13
C GLY A 691 26.66 -43.37 -26.05
N PHE A 692 26.02 -42.28 -25.63
CA PHE A 692 25.13 -41.47 -26.45
C PHE A 692 25.76 -40.08 -26.53
N ASP A 693 26.11 -39.63 -27.73
CA ASP A 693 26.59 -38.28 -27.98
C ASP A 693 25.38 -37.42 -28.38
N PHE A 694 25.13 -36.36 -27.62
CA PHE A 694 24.05 -35.41 -27.91
C PHE A 694 24.57 -33.98 -27.82
N THR A 695 24.12 -33.14 -28.76
CA THR A 695 24.42 -31.71 -28.78
C THR A 695 23.16 -30.94 -28.48
N PHE A 696 23.20 -30.15 -27.41
CA PHE A 696 22.15 -29.21 -27.07
C PHE A 696 22.28 -27.95 -27.92
N HIS A 697 21.15 -27.48 -28.47
CA HIS A 697 21.10 -26.34 -29.37
C HIS A 697 20.26 -25.23 -28.75
N SER A 698 20.62 -23.98 -29.06
CA SER A 698 19.90 -22.81 -28.57
C SER A 698 18.49 -22.75 -29.10
N THR A 699 17.51 -22.59 -28.22
CA THR A 699 16.11 -22.36 -28.56
C THR A 699 15.80 -20.88 -28.78
N VAL A 700 16.78 -20.00 -28.59
CA VAL A 700 16.64 -18.54 -28.67
C VAL A 700 17.82 -17.94 -29.44
N ARG A 701 17.63 -16.71 -29.91
CA ARG A 701 18.70 -15.89 -30.50
C ARG A 701 19.18 -14.84 -29.51
N GLY A 702 20.49 -14.75 -29.29
CA GLY A 702 21.04 -13.77 -28.34
C GLY A 702 22.56 -13.70 -28.35
N ARG A 703 23.10 -12.74 -27.62
CA ARG A 703 24.53 -12.62 -27.31
C ARG A 703 24.78 -13.21 -25.94
N VAL A 704 25.73 -14.13 -25.82
CA VAL A 704 26.11 -14.70 -24.52
C VAL A 704 26.71 -13.59 -23.67
N THR A 705 26.08 -13.26 -22.55
CA THR A 705 26.58 -12.25 -21.62
C THR A 705 27.35 -12.88 -20.47
N LYS A 706 26.92 -14.07 -20.02
CA LYS A 706 27.54 -14.77 -18.89
C LYS A 706 27.36 -16.28 -19.02
N ILE A 707 28.36 -17.05 -18.59
CA ILE A 707 28.25 -18.51 -18.43
C ILE A 707 28.66 -18.87 -17.01
N GLU A 708 27.69 -19.27 -16.19
CA GLU A 708 27.92 -19.62 -14.80
C GLU A 708 28.56 -20.99 -14.64
N LYS A 709 29.32 -21.16 -13.55
CA LYS A 709 29.90 -22.46 -13.17
C LYS A 709 28.84 -23.52 -12.89
N THR A 710 27.62 -23.10 -12.55
CA THR A 710 26.46 -23.95 -12.31
C THR A 710 25.86 -24.52 -13.59
N GLY A 711 26.25 -24.01 -14.77
CA GLY A 711 25.73 -24.47 -16.06
C GLY A 711 24.62 -23.59 -16.63
N ILE A 712 24.34 -22.43 -16.02
CA ILE A 712 23.40 -21.45 -16.56
C ILE A 712 24.12 -20.58 -17.59
N ILE A 713 23.61 -20.58 -18.83
CA ILE A 713 24.04 -19.68 -19.90
C ILE A 713 23.05 -18.52 -19.98
N VAL A 714 23.53 -17.29 -19.82
CA VAL A 714 22.73 -16.08 -19.95
C VAL A 714 22.96 -15.47 -21.33
N LEU A 715 21.90 -15.32 -22.11
CA LEU A 715 21.91 -14.64 -23.40
C LEU A 715 21.06 -13.38 -23.34
N ARG A 716 21.59 -12.26 -23.84
CA ARG A 716 20.84 -11.03 -24.06
C ARG A 716 20.37 -10.97 -25.51
N GLU A 717 19.10 -10.63 -25.70
CA GLU A 717 18.48 -10.48 -27.00
C GLU A 717 19.28 -9.55 -27.92
N ILE A 718 19.39 -9.95 -29.20
CA ILE A 718 19.99 -9.10 -30.23
C ILE A 718 18.86 -8.30 -30.87
N GLN A 719 18.77 -7.02 -30.54
CA GLN A 719 17.78 -6.09 -31.08
C GLN A 719 18.28 -5.47 -32.40
N ASP A 720 18.21 -6.21 -33.49
CA ASP A 720 18.51 -5.75 -34.86
C ASP A 720 17.26 -5.79 -35.76
N TYR A 721 16.13 -5.39 -35.19
CA TYR A 721 14.83 -5.40 -35.86
C TYR A 721 14.82 -4.48 -37.09
N ASP A 722 14.23 -4.98 -38.17
CA ASP A 722 13.99 -4.18 -39.38
C ASP A 722 12.54 -3.70 -39.39
N GLU A 723 12.34 -2.39 -39.48
CA GLU A 723 11.04 -1.73 -39.52
C GLU A 723 10.29 -2.02 -40.83
N LYS A 724 11.01 -2.39 -41.90
CA LYS A 724 10.40 -2.63 -43.21
C LYS A 724 9.55 -3.90 -43.19
N PRO A 725 8.36 -3.91 -43.81
CA PRO A 725 7.57 -5.13 -43.93
C PRO A 725 8.27 -6.13 -44.86
N HIS A 726 8.60 -7.30 -44.32
CA HIS A 726 9.20 -8.39 -45.07
C HIS A 726 8.13 -9.34 -45.57
N VAL A 727 7.93 -9.38 -46.89
CA VAL A 727 7.00 -10.32 -47.54
C VAL A 727 7.72 -11.62 -47.88
N ILE A 728 7.26 -12.71 -47.29
CA ILE A 728 7.85 -14.04 -47.38
C ILE A 728 6.93 -14.93 -48.22
N ASP A 729 7.47 -15.54 -49.27
CA ASP A 729 6.75 -16.56 -50.03
C ASP A 729 6.70 -17.88 -49.26
N ILE A 730 5.50 -18.38 -49.00
CA ILE A 730 5.25 -19.65 -48.32
C ILE A 730 4.84 -20.72 -49.33
N ALA A 731 4.01 -20.36 -50.31
CA ALA A 731 3.43 -21.28 -51.27
C ALA A 731 4.49 -21.87 -52.23
N GLY A 732 5.41 -21.04 -52.71
CA GLY A 732 6.47 -21.46 -53.62
C GLY A 732 7.40 -22.51 -53.01
N PRO A 733 8.06 -22.24 -51.87
CA PRO A 733 8.96 -23.20 -51.24
C PRO A 733 8.30 -24.51 -50.81
N LEU A 734 7.03 -24.49 -50.42
CA LEU A 734 6.28 -25.68 -49.99
C LEU A 734 5.60 -26.43 -51.15
N ASP A 735 5.66 -25.92 -52.38
CA ASP A 735 4.97 -26.49 -53.55
C ASP A 735 3.46 -26.70 -53.33
N ILE A 736 2.80 -25.72 -52.71
CA ILE A 736 1.35 -25.75 -52.41
C ILE A 736 0.59 -24.63 -53.09
N LYS A 737 -0.71 -24.81 -53.29
CA LYS A 737 -1.57 -23.73 -53.79
C LYS A 737 -1.65 -22.59 -52.75
N PRO A 738 -1.57 -21.30 -53.16
CA PRO A 738 -1.67 -20.14 -52.26
C PRO A 738 -2.81 -20.20 -51.24
N ARG A 739 -3.98 -20.71 -51.65
CA ARG A 739 -5.16 -20.83 -50.79
C ARG A 739 -4.99 -21.80 -49.60
N HIS A 740 -4.02 -22.70 -49.64
CA HIS A 740 -3.79 -23.72 -48.62
C HIS A 740 -2.73 -23.33 -47.58
N ILE A 741 -2.01 -22.21 -47.74
CA ILE A 741 -0.87 -21.86 -46.86
C ILE A 741 -1.22 -21.89 -45.37
N ARG A 742 -2.46 -21.52 -44.99
CA ARG A 742 -2.91 -21.51 -43.58
C ARG A 742 -2.76 -22.87 -42.90
N GLY A 743 -2.99 -23.97 -43.61
CA GLY A 743 -2.86 -25.33 -43.06
C GLY A 743 -1.43 -25.77 -42.78
N TYR A 744 -0.44 -25.04 -43.32
CA TYR A 744 0.98 -25.35 -43.19
C TYR A 744 1.75 -24.37 -42.29
N MET A 745 1.07 -23.30 -41.84
CA MET A 745 1.65 -22.32 -40.92
C MET A 745 1.87 -22.94 -39.53
N LYS A 746 3.01 -22.62 -38.93
CA LYS A 746 3.34 -22.97 -37.53
C LYS A 746 3.12 -21.80 -36.57
N ALA A 747 2.92 -20.60 -37.08
CA ALA A 747 2.63 -19.39 -36.33
C ALA A 747 1.43 -18.65 -36.95
N GLY A 748 0.54 -18.16 -36.09
CA GLY A 748 -0.67 -17.43 -36.48
C GLY A 748 -0.40 -15.94 -36.69
N LEU A 749 -1.42 -15.22 -37.15
CA LEU A 749 -1.42 -13.75 -37.16
C LEU A 749 -1.15 -13.19 -35.75
N ASP A 750 -0.54 -12.02 -35.69
CA ASP A 750 -0.21 -11.26 -34.48
C ASP A 750 0.77 -11.97 -33.52
N ARG A 751 1.33 -13.10 -33.94
CA ARG A 751 2.39 -13.80 -33.19
C ARG A 751 3.76 -13.22 -33.55
N PHE A 752 4.56 -12.94 -32.52
CA PHE A 752 5.99 -12.62 -32.69
C PHE A 752 6.77 -13.87 -33.14
N VAL A 753 7.65 -13.69 -34.12
CA VAL A 753 8.57 -14.72 -34.61
C VAL A 753 10.00 -14.20 -34.62
N GLU A 754 10.96 -15.06 -34.27
CA GLU A 754 12.38 -14.72 -34.28
C GLU A 754 13.01 -14.98 -35.66
N ALA A 755 14.02 -14.19 -36.04
CA ALA A 755 14.81 -14.43 -37.24
C ALA A 755 15.38 -15.87 -37.24
N GLY A 756 15.05 -16.64 -38.29
CA GLY A 756 15.42 -18.04 -38.44
C GLY A 756 14.39 -19.04 -37.89
N GLN A 757 13.34 -18.59 -37.20
CA GLN A 757 12.24 -19.45 -36.73
C GLN A 757 11.46 -20.02 -37.91
N VAL A 758 11.10 -21.31 -37.83
CA VAL A 758 10.24 -21.96 -38.82
C VAL A 758 8.82 -21.42 -38.67
N ILE A 759 8.32 -20.76 -39.70
CA ILE A 759 6.97 -20.15 -39.73
C ILE A 759 5.97 -20.98 -40.51
N ALA A 760 6.44 -21.84 -41.42
CA ALA A 760 5.63 -22.81 -42.14
C ALA A 760 6.44 -24.06 -42.47
N SER A 761 5.79 -25.22 -42.55
CA SER A 761 6.46 -26.47 -42.91
C SER A 761 5.51 -27.49 -43.51
N ASP A 762 6.01 -28.30 -44.43
CA ASP A 762 5.34 -29.51 -44.92
C ASP A 762 6.17 -30.76 -44.63
N MET A 763 5.51 -31.83 -44.14
CA MET A 763 6.11 -33.13 -43.83
C MET A 763 5.49 -34.29 -44.64
N SER A 764 4.59 -33.99 -45.58
CA SER A 764 3.78 -34.99 -46.30
C SER A 764 4.61 -35.93 -47.20
N ASN A 765 5.75 -35.46 -47.73
CA ASN A 765 6.53 -36.15 -48.75
C ASN A 765 7.81 -36.84 -48.21
N GLY A 766 7.88 -37.13 -46.91
CA GLY A 766 9.04 -37.82 -46.29
C GLY A 766 10.32 -36.98 -46.17
N LYS A 767 10.35 -35.75 -46.73
CA LYS A 767 11.42 -34.77 -46.56
C LYS A 767 10.80 -33.46 -46.05
N ALA A 768 11.20 -33.01 -44.86
CA ALA A 768 10.63 -31.81 -44.25
C ALA A 768 11.12 -30.56 -44.99
N VAL A 769 10.20 -29.87 -45.68
CA VAL A 769 10.48 -28.55 -46.26
C VAL A 769 10.00 -27.50 -45.27
N THR A 770 10.86 -26.53 -44.94
CA THR A 770 10.58 -25.51 -43.93
C THR A 770 10.86 -24.13 -44.50
N VAL A 771 9.97 -23.18 -44.18
CA VAL A 771 10.16 -21.76 -44.47
C VAL A 771 10.43 -21.04 -43.15
N LYS A 772 11.49 -20.24 -43.13
CA LYS A 772 11.97 -19.53 -41.95
C LYS A 772 11.74 -18.03 -42.06
N ALA A 773 11.53 -17.36 -40.93
CA ALA A 773 11.46 -15.92 -40.87
C ALA A 773 12.84 -15.30 -41.20
N PRO A 774 12.93 -14.30 -42.10
CA PRO A 774 14.18 -13.64 -42.44
C PRO A 774 14.61 -12.60 -41.39
N THR A 775 13.63 -11.99 -40.70
CA THR A 775 13.81 -11.01 -39.63
C THR A 775 12.95 -11.37 -38.44
N SER A 776 13.26 -10.82 -37.27
CA SER A 776 12.39 -10.90 -36.09
C SER A 776 11.27 -9.86 -36.22
N GLY A 777 10.04 -10.24 -35.89
CA GLY A 777 8.88 -9.34 -35.99
C GLY A 777 7.55 -10.05 -35.75
N VAL A 778 6.45 -9.31 -35.89
CA VAL A 778 5.09 -9.82 -35.75
C VAL A 778 4.53 -10.23 -37.12
N LEU A 779 3.83 -11.36 -37.17
CA LEU A 779 3.11 -11.82 -38.35
C LEU A 779 1.86 -10.96 -38.61
N LYS A 780 2.01 -9.89 -39.40
CA LYS A 780 0.95 -8.90 -39.64
C LYS A 780 -0.09 -9.33 -40.66
N LYS A 781 0.29 -10.17 -41.63
CA LYS A 781 -0.60 -10.52 -42.73
C LYS A 781 -0.30 -11.90 -43.30
N ILE A 782 -1.37 -12.65 -43.58
CA ILE A 782 -1.34 -13.91 -44.34
C ILE A 782 -2.17 -13.72 -45.60
N ASP A 783 -1.53 -13.60 -46.76
CA ASP A 783 -2.18 -13.42 -48.06
C ASP A 783 -2.36 -14.78 -48.75
N THR A 784 -3.56 -15.35 -48.65
CA THR A 784 -3.91 -16.64 -49.27
C THR A 784 -4.15 -16.56 -50.78
N LYS A 785 -4.19 -15.36 -51.38
CA LYS A 785 -4.26 -15.20 -52.84
C LYS A 785 -2.86 -15.28 -53.46
N LYS A 786 -1.88 -14.62 -52.83
CA LYS A 786 -0.48 -14.60 -53.28
C LYS A 786 0.36 -15.73 -52.71
N GLY A 787 -0.06 -16.35 -51.62
CA GLY A 787 0.68 -17.44 -50.98
C GLY A 787 1.80 -16.92 -50.06
N THR A 788 1.68 -15.67 -49.60
CA THR A 788 2.75 -14.93 -48.92
C THR A 788 2.35 -14.51 -47.51
N VAL A 789 3.34 -14.28 -46.66
CA VAL A 789 3.17 -13.83 -45.28
C VAL A 789 4.04 -12.60 -45.01
N THR A 790 3.53 -11.62 -44.28
CA THR A 790 4.27 -10.40 -43.92
C THR A 790 4.72 -10.46 -42.47
N VAL A 791 6.02 -10.28 -42.24
CA VAL A 791 6.62 -10.09 -40.91
C VAL A 791 7.09 -8.64 -40.81
N GLN A 792 6.70 -7.95 -39.75
CA GLN A 792 7.09 -6.57 -39.48
C GLN A 792 7.21 -6.34 -37.97
N TYR A 793 8.24 -5.62 -37.55
CA TYR A 793 8.34 -5.19 -36.16
C TYR A 793 7.67 -3.82 -36.01
N ASP A 794 6.58 -3.76 -35.24
CA ASP A 794 5.88 -2.51 -34.93
C ASP A 794 6.42 -1.98 -33.61
N ILE A 795 7.22 -0.91 -33.68
CA ILE A 795 7.61 -0.13 -32.52
C ILE A 795 6.67 1.07 -32.46
N LYS A 796 5.97 1.24 -31.35
CA LYS A 796 5.41 2.54 -30.98
C LYS A 796 6.44 3.24 -30.08
N PRO A 797 7.17 4.25 -30.56
CA PRO A 797 8.16 4.93 -29.73
C PRO A 797 7.47 5.67 -28.58
N VAL A 798 8.03 5.57 -27.39
CA VAL A 798 7.62 6.39 -26.24
C VAL A 798 8.30 7.74 -26.38
N LYS A 799 7.49 8.76 -26.67
CA LYS A 799 7.97 10.13 -26.85
C LYS A 799 7.88 10.90 -25.54
N MET A 800 8.90 11.70 -25.29
CA MET A 800 8.96 12.64 -24.19
C MET A 800 8.60 14.02 -24.72
N PHE A 801 7.42 14.51 -24.36
CA PHE A 801 6.92 15.81 -24.78
C PHE A 801 7.21 16.88 -23.72
N CYS A 802 7.49 18.10 -24.18
CA CYS A 802 7.51 19.28 -23.34
C CYS A 802 6.09 19.86 -23.32
N HIS A 803 5.50 20.02 -22.14
CA HIS A 803 4.16 20.59 -22.00
C HIS A 803 4.17 22.09 -21.66
N VAL A 804 5.36 22.68 -21.60
CA VAL A 804 5.62 24.07 -21.21
C VAL A 804 6.59 24.73 -22.17
N SER A 805 6.60 26.07 -22.20
CA SER A 805 7.59 26.82 -22.96
C SER A 805 8.74 27.27 -22.04
N GLY A 806 9.98 27.10 -22.48
CA GLY A 806 11.14 27.42 -21.66
C GLY A 806 12.47 27.23 -22.37
N THR A 807 13.56 27.31 -21.60
CA THR A 807 14.91 27.06 -22.07
C THR A 807 15.45 25.77 -21.47
N VAL A 808 16.06 24.93 -22.30
CA VAL A 808 16.76 23.73 -21.84
C VAL A 808 17.99 24.17 -21.05
N SER A 809 18.01 23.90 -19.76
CA SER A 809 19.11 24.29 -18.87
C SER A 809 20.17 23.21 -18.72
N GLU A 810 19.77 21.93 -18.82
CA GLU A 810 20.65 20.78 -18.67
C GLU A 810 20.16 19.62 -19.54
N VAL A 811 21.11 18.86 -20.11
CA VAL A 811 20.82 17.62 -20.86
C VAL A 811 21.74 16.53 -20.35
N LEU A 812 21.15 15.48 -19.79
CA LEU A 812 21.85 14.24 -19.48
C LEU A 812 21.66 13.28 -20.68
N PRO A 813 22.74 12.93 -21.41
CA PRO A 813 22.64 12.14 -22.63
C PRO A 813 21.79 10.88 -22.48
N ASP A 814 20.96 10.64 -23.50
CA ASP A 814 20.05 9.51 -23.66
C ASP A 814 18.94 9.36 -22.61
N HIS A 815 18.84 10.25 -21.62
CA HIS A 815 18.01 10.02 -20.43
C HIS A 815 17.12 11.18 -20.03
N MET A 816 17.67 12.39 -19.87
CA MET A 816 16.94 13.47 -19.18
C MET A 816 17.24 14.83 -19.78
N VAL A 817 16.20 15.66 -19.82
CA VAL A 817 16.25 17.07 -20.21
C VAL A 817 15.64 17.88 -19.09
N ARG A 818 16.33 18.95 -18.66
CA ARG A 818 15.83 19.88 -17.66
C ARG A 818 15.45 21.20 -18.32
N VAL A 819 14.20 21.63 -18.15
CA VAL A 819 13.65 22.86 -18.75
C VAL A 819 13.35 23.87 -17.65
N LYS A 820 13.81 25.10 -17.83
CA LYS A 820 13.53 26.24 -16.96
C LYS A 820 12.71 27.29 -17.67
N GLY A 821 11.85 27.97 -16.92
CA GLY A 821 11.10 29.10 -17.42
C GLY A 821 10.57 29.98 -16.30
N LYS A 822 9.72 30.93 -16.67
CA LYS A 822 9.06 31.86 -15.76
C LYS A 822 7.59 31.95 -16.13
N GLY A 823 6.72 31.81 -15.15
CA GLY A 823 5.27 31.82 -15.38
C GLY A 823 4.50 31.82 -14.06
N THR A 824 3.19 31.74 -14.17
CA THR A 824 2.31 31.56 -13.02
C THR A 824 1.82 30.13 -13.02
N ARG A 825 1.97 29.48 -11.86
CA ARG A 825 1.54 28.12 -11.60
C ARG A 825 0.35 28.15 -10.66
N LEU A 826 -0.72 27.47 -11.05
CA LEU A 826 -1.86 27.17 -10.18
C LEU A 826 -1.73 25.72 -9.71
N ASN A 827 -1.61 25.51 -8.41
CA ASN A 827 -1.68 24.17 -7.82
C ASN A 827 -3.15 23.80 -7.60
N GLY A 828 -3.60 22.69 -8.19
CA GLY A 828 -4.91 22.12 -7.87
C GLY A 828 -4.89 21.34 -6.56
N VAL A 829 -6.07 20.92 -6.13
CA VAL A 829 -6.28 20.14 -4.91
C VAL A 829 -6.10 18.65 -5.18
N ILE A 830 -6.70 18.15 -6.26
CA ILE A 830 -6.54 16.78 -6.78
C ILE A 830 -6.70 16.77 -8.30
N GLY A 831 -6.02 15.85 -8.98
CA GLY A 831 -6.12 15.67 -10.41
C GLY A 831 -6.00 14.19 -10.80
N PHE A 832 -6.24 13.92 -12.07
CA PHE A 832 -6.24 12.58 -12.67
C PHE A 832 -5.67 12.63 -14.08
N GLY A 833 -5.10 11.52 -14.54
CA GLY A 833 -4.43 11.44 -15.83
C GLY A 833 -3.05 12.11 -15.86
N GLY A 834 -2.34 11.87 -16.96
CA GLY A 834 -0.95 12.29 -17.14
C GLY A 834 -0.75 13.78 -17.40
N GLU A 835 0.39 14.13 -18.00
CA GLU A 835 0.67 15.50 -18.44
C GLU A 835 0.07 15.75 -19.83
N SER A 836 -0.49 16.95 -20.01
CA SER A 836 -0.98 17.39 -21.32
C SER A 836 -0.81 18.90 -21.48
N SER A 837 -1.07 19.40 -22.69
CA SER A 837 -0.96 20.83 -22.99
C SER A 837 -1.88 21.19 -24.14
N GLY A 838 -2.41 22.40 -24.13
CA GLY A 838 -3.28 22.91 -25.18
C GLY A 838 -3.64 24.36 -24.98
N ILE A 839 -4.47 24.92 -25.87
CA ILE A 839 -5.00 26.27 -25.70
C ILE A 839 -6.11 26.23 -24.64
N LEU A 840 -6.04 27.14 -23.67
CA LEU A 840 -7.06 27.27 -22.63
C LEU A 840 -8.35 27.88 -23.22
N THR A 841 -9.46 27.17 -23.06
CA THR A 841 -10.77 27.57 -23.59
C THR A 841 -11.80 27.52 -22.47
N ARG A 842 -12.50 28.64 -22.23
CA ARG A 842 -13.64 28.69 -21.31
C ARG A 842 -14.79 27.84 -21.84
N THR A 843 -15.41 27.03 -21.00
CA THR A 843 -16.58 26.21 -21.36
C THR A 843 -17.59 26.16 -20.21
N ASP A 844 -18.86 26.27 -20.57
CA ASP A 844 -19.96 26.15 -19.60
C ASP A 844 -20.15 24.69 -19.17
N SER A 845 -20.32 24.45 -17.87
CA SER A 845 -20.49 23.10 -17.31
C SER A 845 -21.76 22.41 -17.84
N THR A 846 -22.86 23.15 -17.93
CA THR A 846 -24.18 22.65 -18.37
C THR A 846 -24.51 22.95 -19.85
N GLY A 847 -23.56 23.50 -20.60
CA GLY A 847 -23.78 24.00 -21.96
C GLY A 847 -23.72 22.92 -23.06
N ASN A 848 -24.35 23.22 -24.21
CA ASN A 848 -24.15 22.50 -25.47
C ASN A 848 -22.90 22.98 -26.23
N ASP A 849 -21.98 23.66 -25.53
CA ASP A 849 -20.78 24.22 -26.13
C ASP A 849 -19.95 23.10 -26.78
N LYS A 850 -19.49 23.38 -27.99
CA LYS A 850 -18.59 22.48 -28.69
C LYS A 850 -17.20 22.66 -28.12
N PHE A 851 -16.69 21.60 -27.52
CA PHE A 851 -15.27 21.50 -27.22
C PHE A 851 -14.45 21.55 -28.51
N GLU A 852 -13.37 22.31 -28.48
CA GLU A 852 -12.34 22.24 -29.49
C GLU A 852 -11.45 21.03 -29.21
N LYS A 853 -11.07 20.31 -30.27
CA LYS A 853 -10.17 19.17 -30.13
C LYS A 853 -8.79 19.65 -29.67
N ASP A 854 -8.15 18.87 -28.80
CA ASP A 854 -6.79 19.11 -28.28
C ASP A 854 -6.66 20.39 -27.42
N CYS A 855 -7.78 20.95 -26.94
CA CYS A 855 -7.78 22.10 -26.02
C CYS A 855 -7.66 21.70 -24.54
N ILE A 856 -7.44 22.69 -23.69
CA ILE A 856 -7.63 22.57 -22.24
C ILE A 856 -8.91 23.32 -21.88
N ALA A 857 -9.96 22.58 -21.52
CA ALA A 857 -11.25 23.15 -21.16
C ALA A 857 -11.22 23.67 -19.72
N PHE A 858 -11.73 24.87 -19.48
CA PHE A 858 -11.86 25.46 -18.16
C PHE A 858 -13.32 25.81 -17.88
N SER A 859 -13.84 25.34 -16.73
CA SER A 859 -15.13 25.76 -16.20
C SER A 859 -14.97 26.38 -14.81
N ALA A 860 -15.67 27.49 -14.56
CA ALA A 860 -15.72 28.13 -13.24
C ALA A 860 -16.75 27.46 -12.30
N ASP A 861 -17.64 26.65 -12.87
CA ASP A 861 -18.72 25.95 -12.19
C ASP A 861 -18.38 24.45 -12.02
N PRO A 862 -18.99 23.75 -11.05
CA PRO A 862 -18.87 22.29 -10.94
C PRO A 862 -19.23 21.58 -12.24
N ILE A 863 -18.50 20.51 -12.55
CA ILE A 863 -18.76 19.64 -13.71
C ILE A 863 -19.45 18.34 -13.28
N ASP A 864 -19.96 17.58 -14.24
CA ASP A 864 -20.68 16.33 -14.03
C ASP A 864 -20.24 15.22 -15.00
N LEU A 865 -20.86 14.05 -14.90
CA LEU A 865 -20.58 12.91 -15.77
C LEU A 865 -20.80 13.21 -17.27
N ASP A 866 -21.79 14.04 -17.60
CA ASP A 866 -22.09 14.38 -18.99
C ASP A 866 -20.99 15.27 -19.58
N PHE A 867 -20.48 16.23 -18.80
CA PHE A 867 -19.32 17.05 -19.17
C PHE A 867 -18.11 16.18 -19.51
N LEU A 868 -17.77 15.21 -18.65
CA LEU A 868 -16.63 14.31 -18.89
C LEU A 868 -16.79 13.51 -20.19
N LYS A 869 -18.00 12.98 -20.45
CA LYS A 869 -18.29 12.22 -21.68
C LYS A 869 -18.18 13.08 -22.93
N ARG A 870 -18.77 14.28 -22.91
CA ARG A 870 -18.69 15.21 -24.05
C ARG A 870 -17.25 15.66 -24.32
N ALA A 871 -16.47 15.93 -23.27
CA ALA A 871 -15.06 16.31 -23.41
C ALA A 871 -14.22 15.16 -24.00
N SER A 872 -14.45 13.94 -23.51
CA SER A 872 -13.85 12.71 -24.06
C SER A 872 -14.18 12.51 -25.54
N ASP A 873 -15.46 12.59 -25.91
CA ASP A 873 -15.93 12.40 -27.29
C ASP A 873 -15.38 13.46 -28.25
N ALA A 874 -15.14 14.67 -27.76
CA ALA A 874 -14.56 15.75 -28.53
C ALA A 874 -13.03 15.70 -28.65
N GLY A 875 -12.36 14.86 -27.85
CA GLY A 875 -10.90 14.76 -27.81
C GLY A 875 -10.23 15.97 -27.15
N VAL A 876 -10.80 16.45 -26.05
CA VAL A 876 -10.18 17.45 -25.17
C VAL A 876 -8.90 16.87 -24.55
N SER A 877 -7.83 17.65 -24.42
CA SER A 877 -6.56 17.20 -23.82
C SER A 877 -6.51 17.37 -22.30
N GLY A 878 -7.27 18.30 -21.74
CA GLY A 878 -7.35 18.51 -20.31
C GLY A 878 -8.56 19.33 -19.86
N ILE A 879 -8.92 19.20 -18.59
CA ILE A 879 -10.08 19.84 -17.95
C ILE A 879 -9.61 20.46 -16.65
N ILE A 880 -9.93 21.74 -16.44
CA ILE A 880 -9.74 22.46 -15.19
C ILE A 880 -11.12 22.87 -14.69
N ALA A 881 -11.49 22.38 -13.50
CA ALA A 881 -12.78 22.64 -12.88
C ALA A 881 -12.61 22.86 -11.37
N PRO A 882 -13.61 23.44 -10.68
CA PRO A 882 -13.56 23.49 -9.23
C PRO A 882 -13.80 22.11 -8.61
N SER A 883 -14.89 21.44 -8.98
CA SER A 883 -15.26 20.16 -8.40
C SER A 883 -16.11 19.31 -9.33
N ILE A 884 -16.27 18.05 -8.95
CA ILE A 884 -17.20 17.08 -9.54
C ILE A 884 -17.79 16.23 -8.42
N PRO A 885 -19.08 15.84 -8.46
CA PRO A 885 -19.60 14.82 -7.56
C PRO A 885 -18.78 13.53 -7.67
N SER A 886 -18.37 12.97 -6.53
CA SER A 886 -17.57 11.74 -6.48
C SER A 886 -18.26 10.57 -7.17
N SER A 887 -19.59 10.48 -7.10
CA SER A 887 -20.37 9.43 -7.78
C SER A 887 -20.24 9.49 -9.30
N ASP A 888 -20.20 10.69 -9.87
CA ASP A 888 -20.02 10.90 -11.31
C ASP A 888 -18.59 10.59 -11.75
N TRP A 889 -17.60 10.94 -10.93
CA TRP A 889 -16.22 10.51 -11.14
C TRP A 889 -16.11 8.98 -11.15
N VAL A 890 -16.65 8.28 -10.14
CA VAL A 890 -16.61 6.81 -10.05
C VAL A 890 -17.33 6.16 -11.23
N ARG A 891 -18.47 6.71 -11.69
CA ARG A 891 -19.17 6.22 -12.89
C ARG A 891 -18.37 6.39 -14.17
N TYR A 892 -17.50 7.40 -14.25
CA TYR A 892 -16.64 7.63 -15.40
C TYR A 892 -15.38 6.77 -15.36
N ASN A 893 -14.66 6.81 -14.23
CA ASN A 893 -13.38 6.12 -14.03
C ASN A 893 -13.53 4.61 -13.81
N GLY A 894 -14.66 4.16 -13.25
CA GLY A 894 -14.96 2.75 -12.99
C GLY A 894 -14.52 2.24 -11.62
N GLU A 895 -13.77 3.02 -10.84
CA GLU A 895 -13.24 2.63 -9.53
C GLU A 895 -13.35 3.76 -8.49
N GLU A 896 -13.51 3.39 -7.21
CA GLU A 896 -13.49 4.30 -6.06
C GLU A 896 -12.08 4.86 -5.83
N LEU A 897 -11.97 6.05 -5.24
CA LEU A 897 -10.70 6.65 -4.85
C LEU A 897 -10.01 5.79 -3.77
N GLY A 898 -8.82 5.27 -4.07
CA GLY A 898 -7.99 4.54 -3.10
C GLY A 898 -7.16 5.47 -2.22
N VAL A 899 -5.84 5.27 -2.22
CA VAL A 899 -4.85 6.03 -1.40
C VAL A 899 -4.52 7.44 -1.91
N ALA A 900 -5.32 7.98 -2.83
CA ALA A 900 -5.12 9.28 -3.49
C ALA A 900 -3.69 9.47 -4.05
N ILE A 901 -3.19 8.42 -4.71
CA ILE A 901 -2.05 8.46 -5.63
C ILE A 901 -2.64 8.33 -7.04
N THR A 902 -2.64 9.42 -7.80
CA THR A 902 -3.34 9.54 -9.08
C THR A 902 -2.40 9.97 -10.20
N GLY A 903 -2.89 9.97 -11.44
CA GLY A 903 -2.18 10.39 -12.64
C GLY A 903 -1.81 9.25 -13.59
N ASP A 904 -2.08 8.00 -13.18
CA ASP A 904 -1.88 6.79 -13.98
C ASP A 904 -3.22 6.24 -14.53
N GLU A 905 -4.34 6.95 -14.34
CA GLU A 905 -5.66 6.55 -14.83
C GLU A 905 -5.70 6.53 -16.37
N ASP A 906 -6.33 5.50 -16.96
CA ASP A 906 -6.50 5.36 -18.41
C ASP A 906 -7.66 6.22 -18.92
N ILE A 907 -7.48 7.54 -18.86
CA ILE A 907 -8.46 8.54 -19.31
C ILE A 907 -7.87 9.39 -20.46
N PRO A 908 -8.69 9.87 -21.41
CA PRO A 908 -8.20 10.54 -22.62
C PRO A 908 -7.77 12.01 -22.39
N PHE A 909 -7.96 12.53 -21.18
CA PHE A 909 -7.64 13.91 -20.79
C PHE A 909 -7.01 13.96 -19.40
N THR A 910 -6.31 15.05 -19.10
CA THR A 910 -5.89 15.38 -17.74
C THR A 910 -7.00 16.13 -17.01
N LEU A 911 -7.47 15.67 -15.86
CA LEU A 911 -8.46 16.38 -15.04
C LEU A 911 -7.78 17.04 -13.85
N ILE A 912 -8.06 18.32 -13.59
CA ILE A 912 -7.59 19.05 -12.40
C ILE A 912 -8.78 19.69 -11.70
N LEU A 913 -8.94 19.37 -10.42
CA LEU A 913 -9.94 19.93 -9.52
C LEU A 913 -9.28 20.89 -8.55
N THR A 914 -9.77 22.13 -8.49
CA THR A 914 -9.23 23.19 -7.62
C THR A 914 -9.90 23.26 -6.25
N SER A 915 -11.02 22.55 -6.07
CA SER A 915 -11.85 22.50 -4.86
C SER A 915 -12.30 21.08 -4.48
N GLY A 916 -11.71 20.01 -5.03
CA GLY A 916 -12.04 18.63 -4.61
C GLY A 916 -13.38 18.10 -5.14
N PHE A 917 -14.13 17.35 -4.32
CA PHE A 917 -15.33 16.60 -4.75
C PHE A 917 -16.64 17.18 -4.23
N GLY A 918 -17.71 17.09 -5.02
CA GLY A 918 -19.02 17.65 -4.74
C GLY A 918 -19.34 18.83 -5.65
N SER A 919 -20.09 19.81 -5.12
CA SER A 919 -20.60 20.96 -5.88
C SER A 919 -20.07 22.28 -5.31
N PHE A 920 -18.78 22.54 -5.49
CA PHE A 920 -18.09 23.75 -5.06
C PHE A 920 -17.82 24.66 -6.26
N GLU A 921 -18.04 25.96 -6.08
CA GLU A 921 -17.63 26.97 -7.07
C GLU A 921 -16.12 27.19 -7.04
N MET A 922 -15.57 27.69 -8.15
CA MET A 922 -14.15 28.07 -8.19
C MET A 922 -13.89 29.32 -7.37
N ASN A 923 -12.74 29.35 -6.69
CA ASN A 923 -12.28 30.56 -6.03
C ASN A 923 -12.13 31.73 -7.01
N GLU A 924 -12.50 32.93 -6.57
CA GLU A 924 -12.46 34.15 -7.39
C GLU A 924 -11.08 34.42 -7.98
N GLU A 925 -10.00 34.28 -7.20
CA GLU A 925 -8.62 34.51 -7.66
C GLU A 925 -8.19 33.49 -8.72
N CYS A 926 -8.55 32.21 -8.53
CA CYS A 926 -8.29 31.15 -9.50
C CYS A 926 -9.07 31.36 -10.80
N ALA A 927 -10.36 31.71 -10.68
CA ALA A 927 -11.24 31.96 -11.82
C ALA A 927 -10.75 33.18 -12.61
N GLU A 928 -10.41 34.29 -11.96
CA GLU A 928 -9.84 35.47 -12.61
C GLU A 928 -8.52 35.16 -13.34
N PHE A 929 -7.64 34.38 -12.71
CA PHE A 929 -6.38 33.96 -13.34
C PHE A 929 -6.61 33.15 -14.63
N LEU A 930 -7.51 32.17 -14.59
CA LEU A 930 -7.81 31.31 -15.74
C LEU A 930 -8.55 32.09 -16.83
N GLU A 931 -9.50 32.96 -16.48
CA GLU A 931 -10.17 33.87 -17.41
C GLU A 931 -9.19 34.77 -18.16
N ASN A 932 -8.26 35.40 -17.44
CA ASN A 932 -7.22 36.24 -18.03
C ASN A 932 -6.19 35.44 -18.85
N SER A 933 -6.25 34.12 -18.81
CA SER A 933 -5.36 33.20 -19.52
C SER A 933 -6.03 32.49 -20.69
N VAL A 934 -7.35 32.68 -20.91
CA VAL A 934 -8.06 32.12 -22.07
C VAL A 934 -7.38 32.53 -23.37
N GLY A 935 -7.19 31.58 -24.27
CA GLY A 935 -6.48 31.75 -25.54
C GLY A 935 -4.95 31.62 -25.45
N LYS A 936 -4.38 31.47 -24.25
CA LYS A 936 -2.96 31.12 -24.07
C LYS A 936 -2.78 29.61 -24.06
N TYR A 937 -1.56 29.17 -24.37
CA TYR A 937 -1.17 27.79 -24.15
C TYR A 937 -0.94 27.53 -22.67
N VAL A 938 -1.43 26.40 -22.19
CA VAL A 938 -1.26 25.97 -20.81
C VAL A 938 -0.79 24.52 -20.77
N GLY A 939 0.15 24.25 -19.87
CA GLY A 939 0.54 22.90 -19.50
C GLY A 939 -0.24 22.46 -18.28
N VAL A 940 -0.68 21.21 -18.25
CA VAL A 940 -1.38 20.61 -17.11
C VAL A 940 -0.76 19.29 -16.72
N SER A 941 -0.75 18.99 -15.42
CA SER A 941 -0.33 17.71 -14.86
C SER A 941 -1.34 17.29 -13.80
N GLY A 942 -2.00 16.15 -14.00
CA GLY A 942 -3.04 15.64 -13.10
C GLY A 942 -2.49 14.86 -11.91
N ARG A 943 -1.20 14.50 -11.94
CA ARG A 943 -0.59 13.63 -10.94
C ARG A 943 -0.72 14.22 -9.53
N THR A 944 -1.36 13.46 -8.64
CA THR A 944 -1.55 13.84 -7.24
C THR A 944 -0.98 12.79 -6.31
N GLN A 945 -0.29 13.23 -5.27
CA GLN A 945 0.17 12.41 -4.16
C GLN A 945 0.05 13.25 -2.89
N ILE A 946 -0.92 12.90 -2.03
CA ILE A 946 -1.28 13.70 -0.85
C ILE A 946 -0.39 13.46 0.38
N ARG A 947 0.45 12.42 0.35
CA ARG A 947 1.30 12.01 1.47
C ARG A 947 2.73 11.83 0.98
N ALA A 948 3.72 12.25 1.79
CA ALA A 948 5.12 11.83 1.66
C ALA A 948 5.72 12.00 0.25
N GLY A 949 6.42 13.11 -0.03
CA GLY A 949 6.79 13.47 -1.41
C GLY A 949 5.60 14.13 -2.14
N VAL A 950 4.88 14.99 -1.41
CA VAL A 950 3.62 15.59 -1.84
C VAL A 950 3.75 16.19 -3.23
N THR A 951 2.94 15.69 -4.14
CA THR A 951 2.81 16.20 -5.51
C THR A 951 1.38 16.70 -5.66
N ARG A 952 1.24 17.99 -5.97
CA ARG A 952 -0.06 18.59 -6.30
C ARG A 952 -0.18 18.67 -7.82
N PRO A 953 -1.39 18.44 -8.36
CA PRO A 953 -1.65 18.68 -9.76
C PRO A 953 -1.40 20.16 -10.05
N MET A 954 -1.00 20.48 -11.27
CA MET A 954 -0.62 21.85 -11.61
C MET A 954 -1.09 22.26 -12.99
N VAL A 955 -1.46 23.53 -13.08
CA VAL A 955 -1.66 24.27 -14.32
C VAL A 955 -0.54 25.30 -14.41
N ILE A 956 0.10 25.41 -15.56
CA ILE A 956 1.15 26.40 -15.81
C ILE A 956 0.87 27.16 -17.10
N VAL A 957 0.93 28.48 -17.00
CA VAL A 957 0.63 29.43 -18.08
C VAL A 957 1.88 30.19 -18.48
#